data_AF-A0A938V6R5-F1
#
_entry.id   AF-A0A938V6R5-F1
#
_cell.length_a   1.000
_cell.length_b   1.000
_cell.length_c   1.000
_cell.angle_alpha   90.00
_cell.angle_beta   90.00
_cell.angle_gamma   90.00
#
_symmetry.space_group_name_H-M   'P 1'
#
loop_
_entity.id
_entity.type
_entity.pdbx_description
1 polymer ?
#
loop_
_entity_poly.entity_id
_entity_poly.type
_entity_poly.pdbx_seq_one_letter_code
_entity_poly.pdbx_strand_id
1 'polypeptide(L)'
;MDSLAPYVVITDIGSTTTKAILLDRRQGTSSIVAFSHSPTTVEKPVSDVRYGICRAIQALENQSGIQLRDKNSVEPDLSLSPEVTYLTTSSAGGGLQILVIGLTLFDSASSARRAAYGAGGVILDTFAIDDKRQAMQQMMAMRNLHPDMILLCGGTDGGAVSGVLRLAEIVRIAAPEPKFASAGRIPAIYAGNRDAAPLIESLISDDFDLHILPNLRPEMDHENLQPTQDMIQQLFMENVMEHAPGYTYLKPLVSTNIIPTPAGVQKALSIATGKQSRNIFACDIGGATTDIFSYVNVHFHRTVSANLGMSYSALNVLRESGINSVIRWLPDHINEDMLRNYVANRTLDPTSNPRSENDFRIEHAIAREALSMALIQHYQMHYNTTKIGFLDKLRKSDNDRFEVIFEYAREERKYCFSPSDVDVLIGAGGVFAHAQKPEQTIMILIDAYQPKGITEIWMDRHFISPHLGVLSAVDPSGAEHLMANACLEKLAVHISPLFSTKQQKAVLRMTIDPDGEPRVMEIMPDEFYYLNAGTQQINLEALNGAMLGKETLSSNLTTDLPLIIDTRIKPYAHRDKVEQQIQLYEGDHPLAPTITNVIDEYDLHPSEWIREIKLPYKGDVNVSAGDQVEPDDVVALNRFNPPRLYILDALLSLKLKPAVIARSLQVKVGDVLDFNAAYAQVPDEVALPSNLRHARKQISPVHGKVEFVNAQSGIVVLSEIQDYSAKPATIDLGERLGVPPKLAARYLTKNVGDFVYRNELIAKRLERYKDSNRPALVMAPITGTITDLDRQTGRLTITYLHKPMEFKAHVRGIVTAVQPEEGLSIRYSGRRLTARIGFGQVSHGEIAVIRSPKELTDADLKDKVLVLTFAPDTGFLRSLAGSGATGVIIYMILAGQLVSYLGFEPGVINTGFESIPLTLLILGGFGEQAMPPRMIDLFKTGENCLIDPHTRIRAGVVRPFICLT
;
A
#
# COMPACT_ATOMS: atom_id res chain seq x y z
N MET A 1 31.60 28.64 -11.16
CA MET A 1 31.02 28.18 -9.88
C MET A 1 30.83 29.43 -9.07
N ASP A 2 29.64 30.02 -9.13
CA ASP A 2 29.34 31.19 -8.31
C ASP A 2 29.46 30.78 -6.84
N SER A 3 30.20 31.57 -6.08
CA SER A 3 30.45 31.29 -4.67
C SER A 3 29.12 31.25 -3.92
N LEU A 4 28.85 30.12 -3.26
CA LEU A 4 27.71 29.98 -2.35
C LEU A 4 27.67 31.13 -1.36
N ALA A 5 26.45 31.59 -1.05
CA ALA A 5 26.23 32.71 -0.14
C ALA A 5 26.76 32.38 1.27
N PRO A 6 27.03 33.40 2.12
CA PRO A 6 27.58 33.17 3.46
C PRO A 6 26.67 32.32 4.36
N TYR A 7 25.36 32.32 4.10
CA TYR A 7 24.39 31.48 4.78
C TYR A 7 23.75 30.48 3.83
N VAL A 8 23.56 29.25 4.30
CA VAL A 8 22.82 28.22 3.57
C VAL A 8 21.64 27.76 4.43
N VAL A 9 20.44 27.88 3.90
CA VAL A 9 19.23 27.30 4.48
C VAL A 9 18.91 26.03 3.71
N ILE A 10 18.70 24.93 4.43
CA ILE A 10 18.28 23.68 3.82
C ILE A 10 17.00 23.21 4.49
N THR A 11 15.98 22.87 3.70
CA THR A 11 14.76 22.25 4.20
C THR A 11 14.60 20.79 3.75
N ASP A 12 13.97 19.97 4.59
CA ASP A 12 13.45 18.66 4.24
C ASP A 12 11.95 18.66 4.50
N ILE A 13 11.16 18.62 3.44
CA ILE A 13 9.70 18.68 3.52
C ILE A 13 9.17 17.24 3.65
N GLY A 14 9.07 16.75 4.89
CA GLY A 14 8.55 15.42 5.21
C GLY A 14 7.03 15.32 5.11
N SER A 15 6.46 14.11 5.22
CA SER A 15 5.00 13.90 5.18
C SER A 15 4.25 14.53 6.36
N THR A 16 4.86 14.58 7.54
CA THR A 16 4.27 15.13 8.77
C THR A 16 4.93 16.44 9.19
N THR A 17 6.24 16.55 9.02
CA THR A 17 7.05 17.65 9.54
C THR A 17 8.03 18.15 8.48
N THR A 18 8.05 19.48 8.28
CA THR A 18 9.06 20.19 7.50
C THR A 18 10.18 20.61 8.43
N LYS A 19 11.41 20.16 8.15
CA LYS A 19 12.59 20.43 8.97
C LYS A 19 13.50 21.40 8.26
N ALA A 20 14.10 22.33 8.98
CA ALA A 20 15.03 23.31 8.41
C ALA A 20 16.32 23.37 9.22
N ILE A 21 17.44 23.54 8.53
CA ILE A 21 18.74 23.83 9.13
C ILE A 21 19.34 25.10 8.55
N LEU A 22 20.04 25.85 9.38
CA LEU A 22 20.82 27.02 9.00
C LEU A 22 22.30 26.71 9.13
N LEU A 23 23.07 26.93 8.06
CA LEU A 23 24.52 26.80 8.03
C LEU A 23 25.18 28.16 7.84
N ASP A 24 26.29 28.38 8.56
CA ASP A 24 27.21 29.50 8.35
C ASP A 24 28.47 28.99 7.64
N ARG A 25 28.87 29.69 6.58
CA ARG A 25 30.02 29.35 5.74
C ARG A 25 31.12 30.40 5.74
N ARG A 26 31.01 31.46 6.54
CA ARG A 26 31.97 32.58 6.53
C ARG A 26 33.40 32.16 6.88
N GLN A 27 33.57 31.05 7.59
CA GLN A 27 34.88 30.47 7.93
C GLN A 27 35.41 29.45 6.90
N GLY A 28 34.78 29.33 5.72
CA GLY A 28 35.19 28.41 4.66
C GLY A 28 34.67 26.97 4.82
N THR A 29 34.48 26.50 6.05
CA THR A 29 33.79 25.24 6.37
C THR A 29 32.37 25.50 6.84
N SER A 30 31.41 24.73 6.35
CA SER A 30 30.00 24.80 6.78
C SER A 30 29.84 24.35 8.23
N SER A 31 29.29 25.22 9.09
CA SER A 31 28.94 24.92 10.48
C SER A 31 27.45 25.13 10.73
N ILE A 32 26.81 24.26 11.51
CA ILE A 32 25.39 24.40 11.84
C ILE A 32 25.19 25.49 12.89
N VAL A 33 24.25 26.40 12.62
CA VAL A 33 23.88 27.52 13.51
C VAL A 33 22.60 27.20 14.28
N ALA A 34 21.58 26.69 13.60
CA ALA A 34 20.26 26.45 14.17
C ALA A 34 19.51 25.34 13.44
N PHE A 35 18.58 24.72 14.16
CA PHE A 35 17.64 23.72 13.65
C PHE A 35 16.22 24.18 13.99
N SER A 36 15.28 24.00 13.08
CA SER A 36 13.87 24.23 13.36
C SER A 36 13.01 23.20 12.65
N HIS A 37 11.76 23.11 13.06
CA HIS A 37 10.78 22.30 12.37
C HIS A 37 9.38 22.91 12.50
N SER A 38 8.50 22.56 11.58
CA SER A 38 7.08 22.92 11.61
C SER A 38 6.22 21.79 11.03
N PRO A 39 4.93 21.70 11.37
CA PRO A 39 4.01 20.79 10.68
C PRO A 39 4.05 21.02 9.17
N THR A 40 4.08 19.95 8.38
CA THR A 40 3.97 20.02 6.93
C THR A 40 2.53 20.36 6.53
N THR A 41 2.36 21.28 5.59
CA THR A 41 1.04 21.83 5.18
C THR A 41 0.57 21.34 3.80
N VAL A 42 1.01 20.15 3.36
CA VAL A 42 0.67 19.58 2.04
C VAL A 42 -0.78 19.10 1.93
N GLU A 43 -1.45 18.84 3.06
CA GLU A 43 -2.83 18.35 3.13
C GLU A 43 -3.82 19.47 3.48
N LYS A 44 -5.11 19.23 3.21
CA LYS A 44 -6.20 20.13 3.63
C LYS A 44 -6.19 20.31 5.17
N PRO A 45 -6.55 21.49 5.70
CA PRO A 45 -7.22 22.61 5.00
C PRO A 45 -6.28 23.56 4.24
N VAL A 46 -4.96 23.50 4.47
CA VAL A 46 -4.00 24.44 3.84
C VAL A 46 -3.68 24.01 2.42
N SER A 47 -3.31 22.75 2.22
CA SER A 47 -2.97 22.17 0.92
C SER A 47 -1.92 22.98 0.15
N ASP A 48 -0.86 23.42 0.82
CA ASP A 48 0.28 24.15 0.25
C ASP A 48 1.51 24.07 1.18
N VAL A 49 2.60 23.42 0.74
CA VAL A 49 3.81 23.22 1.55
C VAL A 49 4.56 24.49 1.93
N ARG A 50 4.34 25.59 1.20
CA ARG A 50 5.05 26.87 1.42
C ARG A 50 4.81 27.42 2.82
N TYR A 51 3.62 27.24 3.36
CA TYR A 51 3.27 27.64 4.72
C TYR A 51 4.19 26.98 5.77
N GLY A 52 4.45 25.68 5.66
CA GLY A 52 5.37 24.97 6.54
C GLY A 52 6.80 25.49 6.40
N ILE A 53 7.29 25.64 5.17
CA ILE A 53 8.62 26.17 4.87
C ILE A 53 8.80 27.57 5.50
N CYS A 54 7.86 28.49 5.28
CA CYS A 54 7.89 29.84 5.84
C CYS A 54 7.99 29.83 7.37
N ARG A 55 7.19 28.99 8.04
CA ARG A 55 7.19 28.86 9.51
C ARG A 55 8.51 28.29 10.02
N ALA A 56 9.06 27.28 9.37
CA ALA A 56 10.36 26.70 9.73
C ALA A 56 11.49 27.73 9.58
N ILE A 57 11.53 28.47 8.47
CA ILE A 57 12.56 29.50 8.23
C ILE A 57 12.39 30.68 9.19
N GLN A 58 11.17 31.12 9.46
CA GLN A 58 10.89 32.14 10.48
C GLN A 58 11.40 31.71 11.86
N ALA A 59 11.24 30.43 12.22
CA ALA A 59 11.76 29.90 13.47
C ALA A 59 13.30 29.89 13.50
N LEU A 60 13.97 29.58 12.38
CA LEU A 60 15.43 29.70 12.28
C LEU A 60 15.91 31.14 12.46
N GLU A 61 15.25 32.10 11.80
CA GLU A 61 15.55 33.53 11.91
C GLU A 61 15.40 34.00 13.36
N ASN A 62 14.32 33.61 14.04
CA ASN A 62 14.08 33.95 15.45
C ASN A 62 15.12 33.33 16.40
N GLN A 63 15.53 32.09 16.16
CA GLN A 63 16.48 31.38 17.02
C GLN A 63 17.93 31.86 16.82
N SER A 64 18.32 32.12 15.58
CA SER A 64 19.68 32.52 15.23
C SER A 64 19.93 34.03 15.36
N GLY A 65 18.87 34.85 15.31
CA GLY A 65 18.97 36.31 15.21
C GLY A 65 19.53 36.80 13.86
N ILE A 66 19.66 35.92 12.86
CA ILE A 66 20.16 36.24 11.52
C ILE A 66 18.96 36.50 10.61
N GLN A 67 18.96 37.63 9.90
CA GLN A 67 17.91 37.95 8.93
C GLN A 67 18.01 37.02 7.71
N LEU A 68 17.13 36.02 7.61
CA LEU A 68 17.12 35.04 6.51
C LEU A 68 16.16 35.45 5.40
N ARG A 69 15.04 36.07 5.77
CA ARG A 69 13.99 36.48 4.82
C ARG A 69 14.11 37.96 4.47
N ASP A 70 13.62 38.34 3.30
CA ASP A 70 13.40 39.76 2.98
C ASP A 70 12.33 40.35 3.92
N LYS A 71 12.44 41.65 4.22
CA LYS A 71 11.46 42.42 5.00
C LYS A 71 10.05 42.36 4.41
N ASN A 72 9.94 42.17 3.09
CA ASN A 72 8.67 42.07 2.37
C ASN A 72 8.15 40.63 2.24
N SER A 73 8.83 39.62 2.78
CA SER A 73 8.37 38.23 2.71
C SER A 73 7.14 38.03 3.60
N VAL A 74 6.06 37.50 3.04
CA VAL A 74 4.78 37.25 3.75
C VAL A 74 4.35 35.81 3.49
N GLU A 75 3.82 35.11 4.49
CA GLU A 75 3.28 33.74 4.32
C GLU A 75 2.09 33.73 3.34
N PRO A 76 2.06 32.91 2.27
CA PRO A 76 3.01 31.83 1.93
C PRO A 76 4.14 32.19 0.94
N ASP A 77 4.21 33.42 0.45
CA ASP A 77 5.19 33.88 -0.53
C ASP A 77 6.55 34.20 0.12
N LEU A 78 7.41 33.18 0.18
CA LEU A 78 8.76 33.27 0.71
C LEU A 78 9.67 34.07 -0.23
N SER A 79 10.35 35.08 0.32
CA SER A 79 11.45 35.79 -0.33
C SER A 79 12.65 35.78 0.62
N LEU A 80 13.81 35.33 0.12
CA LEU A 80 15.02 35.18 0.92
C LEU A 80 15.99 36.33 0.71
N SER A 81 16.80 36.61 1.74
CA SER A 81 17.91 37.56 1.66
C SER A 81 18.91 37.14 0.57
N PRO A 82 19.52 38.08 -0.18
CA PRO A 82 20.57 37.77 -1.17
C PRO A 82 21.78 37.02 -0.58
N GLU A 83 21.97 37.09 0.75
CA GLU A 83 23.04 36.39 1.47
C GLU A 83 22.70 34.93 1.80
N VAL A 84 21.55 34.42 1.36
CA VAL A 84 21.06 33.07 1.65
C VAL A 84 21.02 32.23 0.36
N THR A 85 21.72 31.10 0.37
CA THR A 85 21.48 30.01 -0.58
C THR A 85 20.40 29.09 -0.01
N TYR A 86 19.43 28.70 -0.83
CA TYR A 86 18.35 27.82 -0.41
C TYR A 86 18.37 26.48 -1.15
N LEU A 87 18.41 25.40 -0.39
CA LEU A 87 18.36 24.03 -0.88
C LEU A 87 17.16 23.31 -0.24
N THR A 88 16.62 22.29 -0.91
CA THR A 88 15.57 21.49 -0.29
C THR A 88 15.54 20.05 -0.79
N THR A 89 15.19 19.15 0.11
CA THR A 89 14.70 17.81 -0.17
C THR A 89 13.21 17.73 0.11
N SER A 90 12.54 16.73 -0.45
CA SER A 90 11.12 16.55 -0.15
C SER A 90 10.58 15.13 -0.32
N SER A 91 9.61 14.79 0.53
CA SER A 91 8.76 13.59 0.46
C SER A 91 7.27 13.91 0.69
N ALA A 92 6.91 15.18 0.88
CA ALA A 92 5.54 15.63 1.20
C ALA A 92 4.50 15.37 0.09
N GLY A 93 4.93 15.19 -1.17
CA GLY A 93 4.03 14.73 -2.25
C GLY A 93 3.43 13.35 -2.00
N GLY A 94 3.91 12.63 -0.99
CA GLY A 94 3.64 11.22 -0.73
C GLY A 94 4.58 10.32 -1.52
N GLY A 95 4.77 9.08 -1.07
CA GLY A 95 5.47 8.09 -1.89
C GLY A 95 4.61 7.74 -3.11
N LEU A 96 5.25 7.42 -4.24
CA LEU A 96 4.59 7.08 -5.50
C LEU A 96 3.56 5.96 -5.28
N GLN A 97 2.26 6.25 -5.39
CA GLN A 97 1.23 5.26 -5.17
C GLN A 97 0.99 4.42 -6.44
N ILE A 98 1.37 3.15 -6.39
CA ILE A 98 1.33 2.24 -7.53
C ILE A 98 0.19 1.23 -7.36
N LEU A 99 -0.65 1.14 -8.37
CA LEU A 99 -1.60 0.05 -8.56
C LEU A 99 -0.89 -1.09 -9.31
N VAL A 100 -0.64 -2.22 -8.65
CA VAL A 100 0.04 -3.36 -9.28
C VAL A 100 -0.96 -4.35 -9.83
N ILE A 101 -0.77 -4.74 -11.09
CA ILE A 101 -1.68 -5.63 -11.80
C ILE A 101 -0.84 -6.71 -12.47
N GLY A 102 -1.01 -7.94 -12.01
CA GLY A 102 -0.30 -9.09 -12.53
C GLY A 102 -1.25 -10.20 -12.93
N LEU A 103 -0.88 -10.99 -13.95
CA LEU A 103 -1.72 -12.11 -14.39
C LEU A 103 -2.10 -13.06 -13.25
N THR A 104 -1.12 -13.43 -12.40
CA THR A 104 -1.28 -14.26 -11.20
C THR A 104 -0.64 -13.59 -9.99
N LEU A 105 -1.18 -13.83 -8.79
CA LEU A 105 -0.64 -13.27 -7.53
C LEU A 105 0.79 -13.74 -7.22
N PHE A 106 1.06 -15.03 -7.42
CA PHE A 106 2.33 -15.65 -6.99
C PHE A 106 3.52 -15.39 -7.91
N ASP A 107 3.30 -15.30 -9.22
CA ASP A 107 4.40 -15.18 -10.20
C ASP A 107 4.52 -13.74 -10.73
N SER A 108 3.53 -13.31 -11.51
CA SER A 108 3.59 -12.04 -12.25
C SER A 108 3.49 -10.85 -11.31
N ALA A 109 2.43 -10.82 -10.48
CA ALA A 109 2.23 -9.72 -9.55
C ALA A 109 3.34 -9.67 -8.49
N SER A 110 3.86 -10.81 -8.05
CA SER A 110 5.00 -10.88 -7.13
C SER A 110 6.25 -10.19 -7.69
N SER A 111 6.56 -10.41 -8.97
CA SER A 111 7.69 -9.77 -9.67
C SER A 111 7.49 -8.26 -9.78
N ALA A 112 6.29 -7.82 -10.15
CA ALA A 112 5.93 -6.40 -10.22
C ALA A 112 5.96 -5.72 -8.84
N ARG A 113 5.53 -6.39 -7.77
CA ARG A 113 5.64 -5.86 -6.41
C ARG A 113 7.11 -5.65 -6.03
N ARG A 114 8.01 -6.61 -6.33
CA ARG A 114 9.46 -6.42 -6.11
C ARG A 114 10.03 -5.25 -6.91
N ALA A 115 9.64 -5.10 -8.18
CA ALA A 115 10.05 -3.95 -8.98
C ALA A 115 9.56 -2.63 -8.37
N ALA A 116 8.27 -2.53 -8.05
CA ALA A 116 7.67 -1.37 -7.40
C ALA A 116 8.35 -1.00 -6.08
N TYR A 117 8.53 -1.97 -5.17
CA TYR A 117 9.19 -1.73 -3.88
C TYR A 117 10.67 -1.35 -4.03
N GLY A 118 11.41 -1.98 -4.94
CA GLY A 118 12.81 -1.65 -5.21
C GLY A 118 12.99 -0.25 -5.80
N ALA A 119 12.00 0.24 -6.57
CA ALA A 119 11.94 1.62 -7.02
C ALA A 119 11.53 2.61 -5.92
N GLY A 120 11.07 2.11 -4.77
CA GLY A 120 10.55 2.90 -3.66
C GLY A 120 9.10 3.34 -3.81
N GLY A 121 8.32 2.62 -4.61
CA GLY A 121 6.88 2.81 -4.78
C GLY A 121 6.06 2.25 -3.60
N VAL A 122 4.91 2.88 -3.37
CA VAL A 122 3.89 2.53 -2.39
C VAL A 122 2.79 1.73 -3.08
N ILE A 123 2.71 0.44 -2.82
CA ILE A 123 1.68 -0.40 -3.44
C ILE A 123 0.34 -0.17 -2.71
N LEU A 124 -0.63 0.37 -3.44
CA LEU A 124 -1.98 0.61 -2.91
C LEU A 124 -2.76 -0.69 -2.75
N ASP A 125 -2.73 -1.51 -3.80
CA ASP A 125 -3.36 -2.83 -3.85
C ASP A 125 -2.73 -3.61 -5.02
N THR A 126 -2.97 -4.92 -5.04
CA THR A 126 -2.50 -5.82 -6.08
C THR A 126 -3.68 -6.60 -6.66
N PHE A 127 -3.87 -6.51 -7.97
CA PHE A 127 -4.95 -7.20 -8.69
C PHE A 127 -4.39 -8.30 -9.57
N ALA A 128 -5.10 -9.43 -9.59
CA ALA A 128 -4.81 -10.57 -10.44
C ALA A 128 -6.08 -11.36 -10.77
N ILE A 129 -6.00 -12.28 -11.72
CA ILE A 129 -7.14 -13.13 -12.08
C ILE A 129 -7.55 -14.04 -10.91
N ASP A 130 -6.59 -14.42 -10.06
CA ASP A 130 -6.75 -15.33 -8.93
C ASP A 130 -6.91 -14.64 -7.56
N ASP A 131 -7.25 -13.34 -7.52
CA ASP A 131 -7.33 -12.54 -6.29
C ASP A 131 -8.65 -12.70 -5.47
N LYS A 132 -9.50 -13.66 -5.86
CA LYS A 132 -10.82 -13.99 -5.28
C LYS A 132 -11.92 -12.94 -5.46
N ARG A 133 -11.60 -11.70 -5.85
CA ARG A 133 -12.60 -10.66 -6.10
C ARG A 133 -13.29 -10.89 -7.43
N GLN A 134 -14.57 -10.59 -7.51
CA GLN A 134 -15.25 -10.53 -8.80
C GLN A 134 -14.81 -9.29 -9.57
N ALA A 135 -14.86 -9.31 -10.91
CA ALA A 135 -14.41 -8.19 -11.75
C ALA A 135 -15.05 -6.84 -11.35
N MET A 136 -16.33 -6.83 -10.99
CA MET A 136 -17.01 -5.63 -10.49
C MET A 136 -16.35 -5.08 -9.21
N GLN A 137 -16.09 -5.96 -8.23
CA GLN A 137 -15.42 -5.59 -6.98
C GLN A 137 -14.00 -5.09 -7.24
N GLN A 138 -13.29 -5.70 -8.19
CA GLN A 138 -11.97 -5.23 -8.60
C GLN A 138 -12.01 -3.80 -9.14
N MET A 139 -12.96 -3.49 -10.04
CA MET A 139 -13.06 -2.15 -10.62
C MET A 139 -13.47 -1.09 -9.61
N MET A 140 -14.42 -1.38 -8.72
CA MET A 140 -14.78 -0.45 -7.66
C MET A 140 -13.59 -0.19 -6.73
N ALA A 141 -12.83 -1.24 -6.38
CA ALA A 141 -11.62 -1.08 -5.61
C ALA A 141 -10.59 -0.20 -6.35
N MET A 142 -10.28 -0.49 -7.61
CA MET A 142 -9.34 0.30 -8.42
C MET A 142 -9.75 1.79 -8.50
N ARG A 143 -11.03 2.07 -8.74
CA ARG A 143 -11.55 3.44 -8.85
C ARG A 143 -11.39 4.23 -7.55
N ASN A 144 -11.54 3.56 -6.41
CA ASN A 144 -11.47 4.19 -5.09
C ASN A 144 -10.04 4.35 -4.54
N LEU A 145 -9.04 3.76 -5.20
CA LEU A 145 -7.64 3.73 -4.71
C LEU A 145 -6.82 4.96 -5.13
N HIS A 146 -7.26 5.71 -6.15
CA HIS A 146 -6.60 6.88 -6.71
C HIS A 146 -5.07 6.77 -6.91
N PRO A 147 -4.59 5.86 -7.77
CA PRO A 147 -3.17 5.64 -7.98
C PRO A 147 -2.48 6.82 -8.68
N ASP A 148 -1.21 7.05 -8.34
CA ASP A 148 -0.30 7.92 -9.09
C ASP A 148 0.24 7.22 -10.35
N MET A 149 0.25 5.88 -10.35
CA MET A 149 0.77 5.06 -11.45
C MET A 149 0.13 3.68 -11.47
N ILE A 150 0.03 3.09 -12.66
CA ILE A 150 -0.39 1.70 -12.85
C ILE A 150 0.78 0.87 -13.37
N LEU A 151 1.10 -0.25 -12.73
CA LEU A 151 2.07 -1.22 -13.21
C LEU A 151 1.35 -2.50 -13.65
N LEU A 152 1.22 -2.68 -14.96
CA LEU A 152 0.61 -3.85 -15.58
C LEU A 152 1.68 -4.82 -16.07
N CYS A 153 1.60 -6.07 -15.64
CA CYS A 153 2.52 -7.13 -16.01
C CYS A 153 1.83 -8.48 -16.18
N GLY A 154 2.56 -9.44 -16.75
CA GLY A 154 2.17 -10.83 -16.75
C GLY A 154 2.34 -11.54 -18.08
N GLY A 155 2.29 -12.87 -18.00
CA GLY A 155 2.67 -13.77 -19.08
C GLY A 155 4.19 -13.82 -19.28
N THR A 156 4.74 -15.01 -19.51
CA THR A 156 6.09 -15.15 -20.08
C THR A 156 6.08 -14.72 -21.54
N ASP A 157 7.23 -14.41 -22.10
CA ASP A 157 7.30 -14.12 -23.53
C ASP A 157 6.87 -15.35 -24.33
N GLY A 158 5.93 -15.19 -25.26
CA GLY A 158 5.30 -16.30 -25.98
C GLY A 158 4.08 -16.94 -25.30
N GLY A 159 3.61 -16.45 -24.14
CA GLY A 159 2.53 -17.07 -23.37
C GLY A 159 1.49 -16.13 -22.76
N ALA A 160 0.25 -16.61 -22.59
CA ALA A 160 -0.82 -15.99 -21.79
C ALA A 160 -1.25 -14.54 -22.16
N VAL A 161 -1.35 -14.23 -23.46
CA VAL A 161 -1.80 -12.92 -23.98
C VAL A 161 -3.21 -12.53 -23.50
N SER A 162 -4.18 -13.46 -23.57
CA SER A 162 -5.60 -13.18 -23.30
C SER A 162 -5.87 -12.71 -21.86
N GLY A 163 -5.19 -13.31 -20.87
CA GLY A 163 -5.37 -12.96 -19.47
C GLY A 163 -4.85 -11.56 -19.14
N VAL A 164 -3.72 -11.16 -19.75
CA VAL A 164 -3.13 -9.84 -19.56
C VAL A 164 -4.02 -8.75 -20.14
N LEU A 165 -4.56 -8.96 -21.34
CA LEU A 165 -5.48 -8.02 -21.98
C LEU A 165 -6.79 -7.88 -21.19
N ARG A 166 -7.28 -8.97 -20.61
CA ARG A 166 -8.48 -8.93 -19.75
C ARG A 166 -8.27 -8.02 -18.53
N LEU A 167 -7.10 -8.08 -17.91
CA LEU A 167 -6.77 -7.20 -16.77
C LEU A 167 -6.63 -5.74 -17.22
N ALA A 168 -5.99 -5.49 -18.36
CA ALA A 168 -5.86 -4.14 -18.93
C ALA A 168 -7.22 -3.48 -19.21
N GLU A 169 -8.18 -4.26 -19.71
CA GLU A 169 -9.56 -3.81 -19.92
C GLU A 169 -10.25 -3.43 -18.61
N ILE A 170 -10.15 -4.28 -17.59
CA ILE A 170 -10.75 -4.03 -16.27
C ILE A 170 -10.27 -2.68 -15.73
N VAL A 171 -8.98 -2.38 -15.89
CA VAL A 171 -8.39 -1.10 -15.49
C VAL A 171 -8.95 0.07 -16.26
N ARG A 172 -9.05 -0.07 -17.59
CA ARG A 172 -9.59 0.96 -18.47
C ARG A 172 -11.03 1.31 -18.11
N ILE A 173 -11.86 0.29 -17.87
CA ILE A 173 -13.27 0.48 -17.49
C ILE A 173 -13.38 1.03 -16.07
N ALA A 174 -12.52 0.58 -15.14
CA ALA A 174 -12.50 1.12 -13.79
C ALA A 174 -12.24 2.64 -13.77
N ALA A 175 -11.51 3.15 -14.78
CA ALA A 175 -11.17 4.55 -14.94
C ALA A 175 -10.68 5.18 -13.61
N PRO A 176 -9.60 4.63 -13.01
CA PRO A 176 -9.05 5.20 -11.79
C PRO A 176 -8.65 6.66 -12.02
N GLU A 177 -8.85 7.50 -11.01
CA GLU A 177 -8.50 8.92 -11.05
C GLU A 177 -7.19 9.16 -10.28
N PRO A 178 -6.31 10.08 -10.70
CA PRO A 178 -5.09 10.36 -9.95
C PRO A 178 -5.38 10.93 -8.56
N LYS A 179 -4.42 10.77 -7.65
CA LYS A 179 -4.46 11.29 -6.28
C LYS A 179 -4.67 12.81 -6.20
N PHE A 180 -3.98 13.56 -7.05
CA PHE A 180 -4.13 15.00 -7.18
C PHE A 180 -4.94 15.30 -8.43
N ALA A 181 -5.82 16.30 -8.36
CA ALA A 181 -6.60 16.74 -9.52
C ALA A 181 -5.67 17.42 -10.55
N SER A 182 -4.98 16.61 -11.36
CA SER A 182 -4.18 17.06 -12.48
C SER A 182 -4.97 16.85 -13.78
N ALA A 183 -4.74 17.72 -14.76
CA ALA A 183 -5.35 17.59 -16.10
C ALA A 183 -4.68 16.49 -16.95
N GLY A 184 -3.74 15.72 -16.39
CA GLY A 184 -2.94 14.71 -17.09
C GLY A 184 -3.50 13.30 -16.93
N ARG A 185 -3.17 12.43 -17.89
CA ARG A 185 -3.49 11.00 -17.83
C ARG A 185 -2.58 10.31 -16.81
N ILE A 186 -3.07 9.27 -16.15
CA ILE A 186 -2.25 8.50 -15.19
C ILE A 186 -1.16 7.75 -15.97
N PRO A 187 0.11 7.83 -15.55
CA PRO A 187 1.18 7.00 -16.10
C PRO A 187 0.91 5.51 -15.89
N ALA A 188 0.99 4.73 -16.97
CA ALA A 188 0.86 3.29 -16.95
C ALA A 188 2.13 2.64 -17.50
N ILE A 189 2.72 1.69 -16.76
CA ILE A 189 3.84 0.88 -17.23
C ILE A 189 3.30 -0.49 -17.63
N TYR A 190 3.60 -0.92 -18.86
CA TYR A 190 3.41 -2.29 -19.29
C TYR A 190 4.76 -3.02 -19.38
N ALA A 191 4.93 -4.04 -18.54
CA ALA A 191 6.15 -4.86 -18.47
C ALA A 191 5.81 -6.35 -18.42
N GLY A 192 4.98 -6.81 -19.37
CA GLY A 192 4.55 -8.20 -19.53
C GLY A 192 4.96 -8.80 -20.88
N ASN A 193 4.28 -9.88 -21.27
CA ASN A 193 4.55 -10.58 -22.53
C ASN A 193 4.65 -9.63 -23.74
N ARG A 194 5.80 -9.65 -24.42
CA ARG A 194 6.07 -8.85 -25.63
C ARG A 194 5.01 -8.98 -26.73
N ASP A 195 4.40 -10.16 -26.90
CA ASP A 195 3.39 -10.41 -27.93
C ASP A 195 2.06 -9.68 -27.64
N ALA A 196 1.78 -9.36 -26.38
CA ALA A 196 0.61 -8.59 -25.98
C ALA A 196 0.84 -7.06 -26.03
N ALA A 197 2.08 -6.60 -26.08
CA ALA A 197 2.42 -5.18 -26.02
C ALA A 197 1.71 -4.31 -27.07
N PRO A 198 1.66 -4.68 -28.38
CA PRO A 198 0.95 -3.86 -29.38
C PRO A 198 -0.56 -3.76 -29.13
N LEU A 199 -1.14 -4.77 -28.48
CA LEU A 199 -2.56 -4.81 -28.18
C LEU A 199 -2.89 -3.98 -26.95
N ILE A 200 -2.03 -4.02 -25.94
CA ILE A 200 -2.11 -3.15 -24.78
C ILE A 200 -2.04 -1.69 -25.23
N GLU A 201 -1.08 -1.35 -26.09
CA GLU A 201 -0.96 -0.01 -26.68
C GLU A 201 -2.26 0.44 -27.34
N SER A 202 -2.84 -0.40 -28.20
CA SER A 202 -4.12 -0.05 -28.84
C SER A 202 -5.32 0.04 -27.89
N LEU A 203 -5.25 -0.60 -26.71
CA LEU A 203 -6.39 -0.75 -25.81
C LEU A 203 -6.47 0.38 -24.79
N ILE A 204 -5.32 0.84 -24.26
CA ILE A 204 -5.27 1.70 -23.06
C ILE A 204 -4.50 3.01 -23.28
N SER A 205 -3.79 3.21 -24.40
CA SER A 205 -2.99 4.43 -24.63
C SER A 205 -3.80 5.71 -24.82
N ASP A 206 -5.12 5.64 -25.03
CA ASP A 206 -5.99 6.82 -25.07
C ASP A 206 -6.31 7.31 -23.65
N ASP A 207 -6.54 6.39 -22.72
CA ASP A 207 -6.93 6.66 -21.34
C ASP A 207 -5.73 6.91 -20.39
N PHE A 208 -4.58 6.29 -20.68
CA PHE A 208 -3.38 6.34 -19.84
C PHE A 208 -2.15 6.82 -20.61
N ASP A 209 -1.16 7.36 -19.88
CA ASP A 209 0.16 7.67 -20.45
C ASP A 209 1.04 6.41 -20.40
N LEU A 210 1.01 5.62 -21.48
CA LEU A 210 1.55 4.26 -21.51
C LEU A 210 3.05 4.21 -21.85
N HIS A 211 3.82 3.53 -20.99
CA HIS A 211 5.23 3.19 -21.19
C HIS A 211 5.39 1.67 -21.30
N ILE A 212 5.85 1.19 -22.45
CA ILE A 212 6.12 -0.23 -22.69
C ILE A 212 7.58 -0.54 -22.42
N LEU A 213 7.84 -1.52 -21.55
CA LEU A 213 9.17 -1.94 -21.11
C LEU A 213 9.41 -3.44 -21.36
N PRO A 214 10.66 -3.92 -21.27
CA PRO A 214 10.95 -5.35 -21.26
C PRO A 214 10.16 -6.10 -20.18
N ASN A 215 9.78 -7.35 -20.47
CA ASN A 215 9.00 -8.19 -19.57
C ASN A 215 9.71 -8.38 -18.22
N LEU A 216 9.00 -8.18 -17.11
CA LEU A 216 9.51 -8.42 -15.75
C LEU A 216 9.88 -9.88 -15.50
N ARG A 217 9.19 -10.81 -16.17
CA ARG A 217 9.41 -12.25 -16.06
C ARG A 217 9.36 -12.90 -17.46
N PRO A 218 10.41 -12.73 -18.28
CA PRO A 218 10.44 -13.28 -19.63
C PRO A 218 10.28 -14.81 -19.64
N GLU A 219 10.87 -15.50 -18.65
CA GLU A 219 10.80 -16.95 -18.43
C GLU A 219 10.36 -17.27 -17.00
N MET A 220 9.81 -18.46 -16.74
CA MET A 220 9.27 -18.81 -15.41
C MET A 220 10.32 -18.72 -14.29
N ASP A 221 11.59 -18.98 -14.58
CA ASP A 221 12.72 -18.99 -13.65
C ASP A 221 13.66 -17.78 -13.79
N HIS A 222 13.30 -16.77 -14.59
CA HIS A 222 14.12 -15.57 -14.80
C HIS A 222 13.33 -14.26 -14.62
N GLU A 223 13.91 -13.29 -13.90
CA GLU A 223 13.32 -11.96 -13.65
C GLU A 223 14.21 -10.84 -14.16
N ASN A 224 13.61 -9.78 -14.70
CA ASN A 224 14.27 -8.60 -15.23
C ASN A 224 13.63 -7.31 -14.66
N LEU A 225 13.96 -6.96 -13.41
CA LEU A 225 13.26 -5.91 -12.66
C LEU A 225 13.79 -4.49 -12.93
N GLN A 226 15.09 -4.34 -13.24
CA GLN A 226 15.79 -3.05 -13.31
C GLN A 226 15.15 -2.03 -14.26
N PRO A 227 14.79 -2.39 -15.52
CA PRO A 227 14.22 -1.40 -16.45
C PRO A 227 12.91 -0.80 -15.93
N THR A 228 12.10 -1.62 -15.27
CA THR A 228 10.84 -1.17 -14.66
C THR A 228 11.12 -0.30 -13.43
N GLN A 229 12.12 -0.66 -12.61
CA GLN A 229 12.50 0.15 -11.44
C GLN A 229 12.93 1.56 -11.83
N ASP A 230 13.78 1.68 -12.86
CA ASP A 230 14.29 2.96 -13.35
C ASP A 230 13.16 3.85 -13.88
N MET A 231 12.23 3.27 -14.66
CA MET A 231 11.07 3.99 -15.18
C MET A 231 10.12 4.45 -14.06
N ILE A 232 9.89 3.62 -13.04
CA ILE A 232 9.08 3.99 -11.88
C ILE A 232 9.68 5.21 -11.17
N GLN A 233 11.01 5.23 -10.97
CA GLN A 233 11.70 6.36 -10.35
C GLN A 233 11.63 7.62 -11.21
N GLN A 234 11.79 7.49 -12.53
CA GLN A 234 11.66 8.62 -13.46
C GLN A 234 10.27 9.24 -13.39
N LEU A 235 9.22 8.43 -13.55
CA LEU A 235 7.83 8.90 -13.54
C LEU A 235 7.40 9.47 -12.20
N PHE A 236 7.99 9.00 -11.07
CA PHE A 236 7.78 9.64 -9.77
C PHE A 236 8.25 11.10 -9.77
N MET A 237 9.44 11.36 -10.31
CA MET A 237 10.02 12.70 -10.37
C MET A 237 9.20 13.62 -11.27
N GLU A 238 8.78 13.13 -12.43
CA GLU A 238 8.04 13.90 -13.45
C GLU A 238 6.58 14.16 -13.03
N ASN A 239 5.89 13.17 -12.44
CA ASN A 239 4.44 13.23 -12.30
C ASN A 239 3.92 13.42 -10.86
N VAL A 240 4.66 13.03 -9.82
CA VAL A 240 4.15 13.12 -8.43
C VAL A 240 4.72 14.33 -7.70
N MET A 241 6.04 14.55 -7.81
CA MET A 241 6.67 15.67 -7.12
C MET A 241 6.30 17.02 -7.73
N GLU A 242 6.17 17.12 -9.07
CA GLU A 242 5.84 18.40 -9.72
C GLU A 242 4.41 18.89 -9.43
N HIS A 243 3.48 17.98 -9.16
CA HIS A 243 2.06 18.30 -8.91
C HIS A 243 1.72 18.45 -7.43
N ALA A 244 2.69 18.26 -6.53
CA ALA A 244 2.46 18.45 -5.10
C ALA A 244 2.15 19.93 -4.79
N PRO A 245 1.13 20.23 -3.96
CA PRO A 245 0.70 21.61 -3.75
C PRO A 245 1.80 22.53 -3.20
N GLY A 246 2.06 23.64 -3.89
CA GLY A 246 3.10 24.63 -3.55
C GLY A 246 4.44 24.46 -4.28
N TYR A 247 4.70 23.32 -4.93
CA TYR A 247 6.03 23.03 -5.53
C TYR A 247 6.36 23.87 -6.75
N THR A 248 5.37 24.19 -7.59
CA THR A 248 5.56 25.03 -8.78
C THR A 248 6.20 26.38 -8.42
N TYR A 249 5.87 26.91 -7.23
CA TYR A 249 6.43 28.16 -6.69
C TYR A 249 7.77 27.97 -5.95
N LEU A 250 8.05 26.76 -5.47
CA LEU A 250 9.28 26.43 -4.76
C LEU A 250 10.47 26.24 -5.71
N LYS A 251 10.23 25.64 -6.87
CA LYS A 251 11.27 25.30 -7.88
C LYS A 251 12.13 26.50 -8.31
N PRO A 252 11.60 27.73 -8.50
CA PRO A 252 12.41 28.90 -8.81
C PRO A 252 13.22 29.46 -7.64
N LEU A 253 12.84 29.17 -6.38
CA LEU A 253 13.50 29.70 -5.18
C LEU A 253 14.76 28.91 -4.78
N VAL A 254 14.83 27.63 -5.16
CA VAL A 254 15.93 26.74 -4.78
C VAL A 254 17.12 26.91 -5.73
N SER A 255 18.33 26.86 -5.18
CA SER A 255 19.57 27.04 -5.94
C SER A 255 19.96 25.80 -6.77
N THR A 256 19.35 24.65 -6.50
CA THR A 256 19.53 23.39 -7.25
C THR A 256 18.22 22.62 -7.37
N ASN A 257 18.19 21.58 -8.20
CA ASN A 257 17.03 20.68 -8.30
C ASN A 257 16.62 20.13 -6.92
N ILE A 258 15.32 20.13 -6.65
CA ILE A 258 14.73 19.44 -5.51
C ILE A 258 14.94 17.95 -5.72
N ILE A 259 15.52 17.28 -4.73
CA ILE A 259 15.68 15.81 -4.74
C ILE A 259 14.73 15.15 -3.74
N PRO A 260 14.29 13.90 -3.97
CA PRO A 260 13.53 13.15 -2.98
C PRO A 260 14.31 13.02 -1.67
N THR A 261 13.62 13.12 -0.52
CA THR A 261 14.23 12.87 0.81
C THR A 261 15.08 11.59 0.83
N PRO A 262 14.61 10.44 0.31
CA PRO A 262 15.40 9.20 0.34
C PRO A 262 16.64 9.24 -0.56
N ALA A 263 16.59 9.98 -1.67
CA ALA A 263 17.77 10.19 -2.51
C ALA A 263 18.81 11.07 -1.80
N GLY A 264 18.35 12.03 -0.98
CA GLY A 264 19.21 12.78 -0.07
C GLY A 264 19.90 11.87 0.95
N VAL A 265 19.14 11.00 1.63
CA VAL A 265 19.69 10.03 2.59
C VAL A 265 20.71 9.10 1.92
N GLN A 266 20.40 8.54 0.74
CA GLN A 266 21.33 7.70 -0.01
C GLN A 266 22.65 8.41 -0.34
N LYS A 267 22.60 9.68 -0.76
CA LYS A 267 23.80 10.48 -0.99
C LYS A 267 24.59 10.70 0.30
N ALA A 268 23.92 11.03 1.40
CA ALA A 268 24.57 11.21 2.69
C ALA A 268 25.23 9.92 3.20
N LEU A 269 24.58 8.76 3.08
CA LEU A 269 25.16 7.47 3.44
C LEU A 269 26.39 7.14 2.59
N SER A 270 26.37 7.50 1.30
CA SER A 270 27.53 7.34 0.41
C SER A 270 28.72 8.20 0.85
N ILE A 271 28.47 9.33 1.51
CA ILE A 271 29.51 10.19 2.11
C ILE A 271 30.06 9.52 3.38
N ALA A 272 29.17 8.98 4.23
CA ALA A 272 29.56 8.33 5.49
C ALA A 272 30.38 7.05 5.30
N THR A 273 30.12 6.27 4.24
CA THR A 273 30.89 5.05 3.94
C THR A 273 32.33 5.36 3.47
N GLY A 274 32.56 6.54 2.89
CA GLY A 274 33.87 6.94 2.38
C GLY A 274 34.52 5.88 1.46
N LYS A 275 35.83 5.63 1.65
CA LYS A 275 36.55 4.51 0.99
C LYS A 275 36.57 3.21 1.82
N GLN A 276 35.87 3.15 2.94
CA GLN A 276 35.95 2.01 3.85
C GLN A 276 35.06 0.86 3.37
N SER A 277 35.58 -0.37 3.50
CA SER A 277 34.87 -1.62 3.18
C SER A 277 34.03 -2.11 4.36
N ARG A 278 33.22 -1.24 4.96
CA ARG A 278 32.29 -1.63 6.03
C ARG A 278 30.91 -1.90 5.46
N ASN A 279 30.27 -2.96 5.93
CA ASN A 279 28.89 -3.28 5.60
C ASN A 279 27.96 -2.49 6.55
N ILE A 280 27.15 -1.61 5.99
CA ILE A 280 26.28 -0.69 6.74
C ILE A 280 24.82 -1.00 6.45
N PHE A 281 24.00 -1.03 7.48
CA PHE A 281 22.55 -0.92 7.39
C PHE A 281 22.10 0.39 8.01
N ALA A 282 21.23 1.11 7.33
CA ALA A 282 20.60 2.32 7.84
C ALA A 282 19.09 2.20 7.73
N CYS A 283 18.39 2.49 8.82
CA CYS A 283 16.96 2.37 8.95
C CYS A 283 16.36 3.75 9.20
N ASP A 284 15.61 4.28 8.23
CA ASP A 284 14.89 5.55 8.36
C ASP A 284 13.40 5.29 8.55
N ILE A 285 12.87 5.58 9.75
CA ILE A 285 11.46 5.40 10.06
C ILE A 285 10.73 6.74 10.16
N GLY A 286 9.77 6.94 9.26
CA GLY A 286 8.93 8.11 9.17
C GLY A 286 7.52 7.90 9.74
N GLY A 287 6.70 8.93 9.63
CA GLY A 287 5.29 8.87 10.04
C GLY A 287 4.43 7.96 9.15
N ALA A 288 4.89 7.65 7.93
CA ALA A 288 4.10 6.87 6.98
C ALA A 288 4.86 5.70 6.35
N THR A 289 6.18 5.82 6.18
CA THR A 289 7.03 4.82 5.53
C THR A 289 8.24 4.50 6.38
N THR A 290 8.78 3.30 6.19
CA THR A 290 10.09 2.89 6.69
C THR A 290 10.99 2.57 5.52
N ASP A 291 12.10 3.27 5.41
CA ASP A 291 13.14 3.06 4.40
C ASP A 291 14.29 2.26 5.03
N ILE A 292 14.69 1.16 4.39
CA ILE A 292 15.89 0.39 4.73
C ILE A 292 16.91 0.57 3.62
N PHE A 293 18.09 1.05 4.01
CA PHE A 293 19.26 1.16 3.14
C PHE A 293 20.31 0.16 3.60
N SER A 294 20.96 -0.50 2.65
CA SER A 294 22.12 -1.32 2.93
C SER A 294 23.24 -1.02 1.95
N TYR A 295 24.45 -0.97 2.46
CA TYR A 295 25.69 -0.92 1.70
C TYR A 295 26.49 -2.15 2.07
N VAL A 296 26.42 -3.19 1.26
CA VAL A 296 27.02 -4.50 1.52
C VAL A 296 27.86 -4.91 0.31
N ASN A 297 29.11 -5.33 0.53
CA ASN A 297 30.01 -5.76 -0.55
C ASN A 297 30.12 -4.75 -1.73
N VAL A 298 30.13 -3.44 -1.43
CA VAL A 298 30.19 -2.34 -2.43
C VAL A 298 28.89 -2.15 -3.24
N HIS A 299 27.81 -2.83 -2.86
CA HIS A 299 26.49 -2.67 -3.47
C HIS A 299 25.55 -1.91 -2.53
N PHE A 300 24.92 -0.86 -3.07
CA PHE A 300 23.91 -0.08 -2.36
C PHE A 300 22.53 -0.56 -2.75
N HIS A 301 21.72 -0.93 -1.76
CA HIS A 301 20.33 -1.34 -1.94
C HIS A 301 19.41 -0.49 -1.06
N ARG A 302 18.19 -0.26 -1.55
CA ARG A 302 17.13 0.42 -0.83
C ARG A 302 15.85 -0.40 -0.92
N THR A 303 15.08 -0.41 0.16
CA THR A 303 13.69 -0.89 0.19
C THR A 303 12.83 0.11 0.92
N VAL A 304 11.62 0.32 0.42
CA VAL A 304 10.62 1.19 1.04
C VAL A 304 9.43 0.36 1.46
N SER A 305 9.15 0.36 2.76
CA SER A 305 7.96 -0.25 3.33
C SER A 305 6.89 0.81 3.55
N ALA A 306 6.04 0.99 2.55
CA ALA A 306 5.17 2.14 2.42
C ALA A 306 4.02 2.27 3.44
N ASN A 307 3.62 1.14 4.02
CA ASN A 307 2.53 1.06 4.99
C ASN A 307 3.07 0.63 6.38
N LEU A 308 4.37 0.78 6.61
CA LEU A 308 4.99 0.58 7.91
C LEU A 308 5.54 1.93 8.35
N GLY A 309 4.85 2.61 9.25
CA GLY A 309 5.23 3.95 9.70
C GLY A 309 4.55 4.29 11.01
N MET A 310 5.06 5.31 11.69
CA MET A 310 4.74 5.58 13.10
C MET A 310 3.48 6.42 13.34
N SER A 311 2.89 7.00 12.29
CA SER A 311 1.75 7.93 12.38
C SER A 311 0.61 7.48 11.48
N TYR A 312 0.59 7.91 10.20
CA TYR A 312 -0.44 7.56 9.22
C TYR A 312 -0.62 6.05 9.01
N SER A 313 0.43 5.28 9.27
CA SER A 313 0.46 3.84 9.03
C SER A 313 0.56 3.02 10.31
N ALA A 314 0.40 3.63 11.49
CA ALA A 314 0.54 2.93 12.76
C ALA A 314 -0.49 1.81 12.93
N LEU A 315 -1.75 2.05 12.55
CA LEU A 315 -2.78 0.99 12.47
C LEU A 315 -2.39 -0.14 11.51
N ASN A 316 -1.77 0.20 10.38
CA ASN A 316 -1.33 -0.82 9.43
C ASN A 316 -0.17 -1.66 9.98
N VAL A 317 0.75 -1.08 10.73
CA VAL A 317 1.78 -1.84 11.46
C VAL A 317 1.11 -2.85 12.40
N LEU A 318 0.13 -2.41 13.19
CA LEU A 318 -0.60 -3.28 14.11
C LEU A 318 -1.35 -4.43 13.40
N ARG A 319 -1.96 -4.14 12.25
CA ARG A 319 -2.63 -5.13 11.39
C ARG A 319 -1.67 -6.19 10.85
N GLU A 320 -0.54 -5.77 10.29
CA GLU A 320 0.42 -6.69 9.65
C GLU A 320 1.21 -7.50 10.68
N SER A 321 1.63 -6.89 11.80
CA SER A 321 2.36 -7.59 12.86
C SER A 321 1.46 -8.46 13.72
N GLY A 322 0.18 -8.09 13.84
CA GLY A 322 -0.76 -8.60 14.82
C GLY A 322 -0.53 -8.00 16.22
N ILE A 323 -1.61 -7.89 17.00
CA ILE A 323 -1.62 -7.29 18.35
C ILE A 323 -0.64 -7.96 19.31
N ASN A 324 -0.54 -9.29 19.26
CA ASN A 324 0.32 -10.09 20.14
C ASN A 324 1.82 -9.78 19.96
N SER A 325 2.23 -9.41 18.74
CA SER A 325 3.61 -9.07 18.43
C SER A 325 4.02 -7.71 19.00
N VAL A 326 3.07 -6.78 19.17
CA VAL A 326 3.32 -5.47 19.77
C VAL A 326 3.21 -5.54 21.28
N ILE A 327 2.13 -6.14 21.81
CA ILE A 327 1.84 -6.14 23.25
C ILE A 327 2.90 -6.88 24.09
N ARG A 328 3.61 -7.86 23.50
CA ARG A 328 4.72 -8.56 24.19
C ARG A 328 5.86 -7.63 24.63
N TRP A 329 5.98 -6.45 24.01
CA TRP A 329 6.97 -5.44 24.36
C TRP A 329 6.50 -4.48 25.44
N LEU A 330 5.24 -4.58 25.88
CA LEU A 330 4.61 -3.62 26.79
C LEU A 330 4.38 -4.24 28.18
N PRO A 331 4.50 -3.46 29.27
CA PRO A 331 4.15 -3.92 30.60
C PRO A 331 2.71 -4.44 30.72
N ASP A 332 2.46 -5.37 31.65
CA ASP A 332 1.17 -6.08 31.79
C ASP A 332 -0.04 -5.16 32.07
N HIS A 333 0.20 -3.94 32.59
CA HIS A 333 -0.86 -2.98 32.84
C HIS A 333 -1.36 -2.27 31.56
N ILE A 334 -0.58 -2.29 30.47
CA ILE A 334 -1.01 -1.77 29.16
C ILE A 334 -1.72 -2.90 28.41
N ASN A 335 -3.04 -2.92 28.51
CA ASN A 335 -3.86 -3.92 27.85
C ASN A 335 -4.07 -3.62 26.34
N GLU A 336 -4.69 -4.57 25.64
CA GLU A 336 -4.96 -4.45 24.20
C GLU A 336 -5.81 -3.22 23.85
N ASP A 337 -6.83 -2.90 24.64
CA ASP A 337 -7.72 -1.75 24.35
C ASP A 337 -6.96 -0.43 24.47
N MET A 338 -6.10 -0.28 25.48
CA MET A 338 -5.23 0.89 25.64
C MET A 338 -4.28 1.05 24.44
N LEU A 339 -3.60 -0.02 24.03
CA LEU A 339 -2.72 -0.02 22.86
C LEU A 339 -3.50 0.34 21.57
N ARG A 340 -4.62 -0.34 21.32
CA ARG A 340 -5.43 -0.13 20.11
C ARG A 340 -5.97 1.30 20.04
N ASN A 341 -6.47 1.84 21.16
CA ASN A 341 -6.98 3.20 21.22
C ASN A 341 -5.87 4.23 20.96
N TYR A 342 -4.69 4.04 21.56
CA TYR A 342 -3.54 4.92 21.32
C TYR A 342 -3.17 4.93 19.83
N VAL A 343 -2.96 3.76 19.23
CA VAL A 343 -2.58 3.61 17.82
C VAL A 343 -3.62 4.18 16.87
N ALA A 344 -4.89 3.91 17.12
CA ALA A 344 -5.98 4.38 16.27
C ALA A 344 -6.11 5.91 16.32
N ASN A 345 -6.04 6.51 17.50
CA ASN A 345 -6.06 7.97 17.64
C ASN A 345 -4.79 8.62 17.07
N ARG A 346 -3.62 7.99 17.25
CA ARG A 346 -2.36 8.42 16.64
C ARG A 346 -2.44 8.48 15.11
N THR A 347 -3.15 7.51 14.53
CA THR A 347 -3.40 7.44 13.08
C THR A 347 -4.38 8.54 12.62
N LEU A 348 -5.35 8.92 13.46
CA LEU A 348 -6.29 10.02 13.18
C LEU A 348 -5.69 11.43 13.40
N ASP A 349 -4.66 11.56 14.23
CA ASP A 349 -3.89 12.78 14.47
C ASP A 349 -2.38 12.51 14.31
N PRO A 350 -1.90 12.41 13.05
CA PRO A 350 -0.54 11.99 12.75
C PRO A 350 0.53 13.01 13.17
N THR A 351 0.13 14.24 13.51
CA THR A 351 1.02 15.32 13.96
C THR A 351 1.15 15.42 15.48
N SER A 352 0.39 14.61 16.25
CA SER A 352 0.55 14.52 17.70
C SER A 352 1.95 14.02 18.08
N ASN A 353 2.36 14.18 19.34
CA ASN A 353 3.61 13.62 19.87
C ASN A 353 3.32 12.87 21.17
N PRO A 354 4.15 11.89 21.57
CA PRO A 354 4.08 11.25 22.88
C PRO A 354 4.13 12.28 24.01
N ARG A 355 3.36 12.05 25.08
CA ARG A 355 3.26 12.96 26.24
C ARG A 355 3.51 12.27 27.57
N SER A 356 3.56 10.95 27.61
CA SER A 356 3.91 10.17 28.80
C SER A 356 4.87 9.02 28.46
N GLU A 357 5.52 8.44 29.47
CA GLU A 357 6.42 7.29 29.30
C GLU A 357 5.72 6.09 28.66
N ASN A 358 4.43 5.86 28.97
CA ASN A 358 3.67 4.77 28.36
C ASN A 358 3.31 5.06 26.89
N ASP A 359 3.15 6.33 26.50
CA ASP A 359 3.05 6.71 25.09
C ASP A 359 4.34 6.35 24.34
N PHE A 360 5.51 6.70 24.90
CA PHE A 360 6.82 6.34 24.35
C PHE A 360 7.01 4.83 24.26
N ARG A 361 6.62 4.06 25.29
CA ARG A 361 6.67 2.59 25.26
C ARG A 361 5.86 2.01 24.10
N ILE A 362 4.64 2.51 23.89
CA ILE A 362 3.79 2.08 22.77
C ILE A 362 4.45 2.40 21.44
N GLU A 363 4.93 3.65 21.24
CA GLU A 363 5.62 4.01 20.00
C GLU A 363 6.90 3.20 19.79
N HIS A 364 7.71 2.96 20.82
CA HIS A 364 8.92 2.13 20.69
C HIS A 364 8.59 0.66 20.38
N ALA A 365 7.48 0.11 20.89
CA ALA A 365 7.03 -1.24 20.55
C ALA A 365 6.60 -1.34 19.09
N ILE A 366 5.86 -0.34 18.59
CA ILE A 366 5.45 -0.26 17.18
C ILE A 366 6.67 -0.08 16.27
N ALA A 367 7.63 0.77 16.66
CA ALA A 367 8.86 1.00 15.91
C ALA A 367 9.65 -0.30 15.73
N ARG A 368 9.78 -1.12 16.78
CA ARG A 368 10.44 -2.44 16.70
C ARG A 368 9.78 -3.35 15.67
N GLU A 369 8.46 -3.47 15.69
CA GLU A 369 7.72 -4.34 14.76
C GLU A 369 7.74 -3.79 13.33
N ALA A 370 7.57 -2.48 13.14
CA ALA A 370 7.65 -1.82 11.85
C ALA A 370 9.03 -2.02 11.20
N LEU A 371 10.11 -1.82 11.96
CA LEU A 371 11.48 -2.04 11.50
C LEU A 371 11.76 -3.51 11.22
N SER A 372 11.32 -4.43 12.09
CA SER A 372 11.53 -5.86 11.90
C SER A 372 10.89 -6.35 10.60
N MET A 373 9.64 -5.95 10.33
CA MET A 373 8.97 -6.27 9.06
C MET A 373 9.65 -5.61 7.85
N ALA A 374 10.07 -4.35 7.95
CA ALA A 374 10.77 -3.67 6.87
C ALA A 374 12.12 -4.32 6.54
N LEU A 375 12.88 -4.76 7.55
CA LEU A 375 14.11 -5.51 7.39
C LEU A 375 13.87 -6.87 6.72
N ILE A 376 12.83 -7.60 7.14
CA ILE A 376 12.44 -8.86 6.48
C ILE A 376 12.13 -8.63 4.99
N GLN A 377 11.39 -7.57 4.67
CA GLN A 377 11.09 -7.20 3.28
C GLN A 377 12.39 -6.90 2.51
N HIS A 378 13.30 -6.12 3.10
CA HIS A 378 14.58 -5.79 2.49
C HIS A 378 15.43 -7.04 2.22
N TYR A 379 15.49 -7.98 3.17
CA TYR A 379 16.17 -9.26 2.98
C TYR A 379 15.58 -10.06 1.84
N GLN A 380 14.26 -10.22 1.81
CA GLN A 380 13.58 -10.98 0.76
C GLN A 380 13.76 -10.39 -0.64
N MET A 381 13.98 -9.07 -0.75
CA MET A 381 14.17 -8.39 -2.03
C MET A 381 15.60 -8.48 -2.55
N HIS A 382 16.60 -8.33 -1.68
CA HIS A 382 17.99 -8.11 -2.11
C HIS A 382 18.94 -9.26 -1.73
N TYR A 383 18.56 -10.11 -0.78
CA TYR A 383 19.46 -11.12 -0.20
C TYR A 383 18.85 -12.52 -0.26
N ASN A 384 19.47 -13.41 -1.04
CA ASN A 384 19.00 -14.78 -1.16
C ASN A 384 19.52 -15.65 0.01
N THR A 385 18.67 -15.91 1.00
CA THR A 385 19.01 -16.75 2.16
C THR A 385 18.86 -18.24 1.88
N THR A 386 18.25 -18.62 0.76
CA THR A 386 17.97 -20.02 0.40
C THR A 386 18.95 -20.48 -0.67
N LYS A 387 19.75 -21.51 -0.36
CA LYS A 387 20.54 -22.26 -1.35
C LYS A 387 19.59 -22.95 -2.33
N ILE A 388 19.16 -22.26 -3.39
CA ILE A 388 18.59 -22.94 -4.56
C ILE A 388 19.77 -23.63 -5.25
N GLY A 389 19.66 -24.95 -5.38
CA GLY A 389 20.78 -25.82 -5.75
C GLY A 389 21.35 -25.45 -7.11
N PHE A 390 22.60 -24.99 -7.10
CA PHE A 390 23.54 -24.97 -8.23
C PHE A 390 23.43 -26.20 -9.16
N LEU A 391 23.11 -27.37 -8.60
CA LEU A 391 22.90 -28.63 -9.30
C LEU A 391 21.71 -28.63 -10.29
N ASP A 392 20.67 -27.83 -10.07
CA ASP A 392 19.50 -27.77 -10.95
C ASP A 392 19.75 -26.89 -12.20
N LYS A 393 20.57 -25.83 -12.07
CA LYS A 393 20.99 -24.99 -13.21
C LYS A 393 22.00 -25.70 -14.12
N LEU A 394 22.94 -26.46 -13.56
CA LEU A 394 23.95 -27.23 -14.31
C LEU A 394 23.36 -28.30 -15.25
N ARG A 395 22.10 -28.72 -15.01
CA ARG A 395 21.41 -29.69 -15.88
C ARG A 395 20.89 -29.11 -17.18
N LYS A 396 20.82 -27.78 -17.33
CA LYS A 396 20.12 -27.12 -18.44
C LYS A 396 21.02 -26.33 -19.42
N SER A 397 22.32 -26.16 -19.18
CA SER A 397 23.20 -25.36 -20.05
C SER A 397 24.23 -26.19 -20.82
N ASP A 398 24.35 -25.96 -22.13
CA ASP A 398 25.33 -26.57 -23.05
C ASP A 398 26.72 -25.87 -23.05
N ASN A 399 26.96 -24.92 -22.14
CA ASN A 399 28.23 -24.18 -22.06
C ASN A 399 29.30 -24.92 -21.21
N ASP A 400 30.57 -24.58 -21.45
CA ASP A 400 31.72 -25.21 -20.81
C ASP A 400 31.63 -25.13 -19.27
N ARG A 401 31.57 -26.31 -18.64
CA ARG A 401 31.21 -26.46 -17.23
C ARG A 401 32.17 -25.73 -16.31
N PHE A 402 33.46 -25.62 -16.68
CA PHE A 402 34.48 -25.01 -15.81
C PHE A 402 34.41 -23.49 -15.73
N GLU A 403 34.12 -22.81 -16.83
CA GLU A 403 34.00 -21.34 -16.86
C GLU A 403 32.72 -20.90 -16.14
N VAL A 404 31.61 -21.61 -16.39
CA VAL A 404 30.33 -21.40 -15.69
C VAL A 404 30.46 -21.66 -14.18
N ILE A 405 31.20 -22.69 -13.75
CA ILE A 405 31.47 -22.95 -12.31
C ILE A 405 32.17 -21.73 -11.68
N PHE A 406 33.18 -21.18 -12.35
CA PHE A 406 33.96 -20.05 -11.82
C PHE A 406 33.17 -18.75 -11.81
N GLU A 407 32.45 -18.42 -12.89
CA GLU A 407 31.61 -17.23 -12.96
C GLU A 407 30.44 -17.31 -11.98
N TYR A 408 29.75 -18.46 -11.91
CA TYR A 408 28.67 -18.69 -10.96
C TYR A 408 29.15 -18.58 -9.50
N ALA A 409 30.28 -19.20 -9.15
CA ALA A 409 30.83 -19.09 -7.80
C ALA A 409 31.31 -17.67 -7.46
N ARG A 410 31.76 -16.89 -8.46
CA ARG A 410 32.19 -15.50 -8.29
C ARG A 410 31.01 -14.54 -8.21
N GLU A 411 29.91 -14.80 -8.91
CA GLU A 411 28.65 -14.06 -8.83
C GLU A 411 27.89 -14.39 -7.54
N GLU A 412 27.76 -15.67 -7.14
CA GLU A 412 27.12 -16.04 -5.86
C GLU A 412 27.83 -15.43 -4.65
N ARG A 413 29.17 -15.36 -4.65
CA ARG A 413 29.91 -14.73 -3.54
C ARG A 413 29.61 -13.24 -3.39
N LYS A 414 29.22 -12.54 -4.46
CA LYS A 414 28.81 -11.13 -4.36
C LYS A 414 27.47 -10.97 -3.64
N TYR A 415 26.56 -11.94 -3.77
CA TYR A 415 25.20 -11.90 -3.22
C TYR A 415 25.01 -12.73 -1.93
N CYS A 416 26.04 -13.45 -1.47
CA CYS A 416 26.02 -14.17 -0.19
C CYS A 416 26.34 -13.22 0.97
N PHE A 417 25.34 -12.92 1.79
CA PHE A 417 25.45 -12.10 2.99
C PHE A 417 25.04 -12.91 4.23
N SER A 418 25.86 -12.88 5.29
CA SER A 418 25.49 -13.41 6.60
C SER A 418 25.04 -12.25 7.50
N PRO A 419 24.03 -12.44 8.37
CA PRO A 419 23.67 -11.42 9.38
C PRO A 419 24.84 -11.00 10.28
N SER A 420 25.88 -11.83 10.37
CA SER A 420 27.12 -11.55 11.10
C SER A 420 28.07 -10.57 10.40
N ASP A 421 27.82 -10.27 9.14
CA ASP A 421 28.72 -9.46 8.30
C ASP A 421 28.40 -7.96 8.45
N VAL A 422 27.51 -7.57 9.38
CA VAL A 422 27.03 -6.19 9.57
C VAL A 422 27.94 -5.47 10.54
N ASP A 423 28.68 -4.47 10.05
CA ASP A 423 29.62 -3.73 10.88
C ASP A 423 28.96 -2.53 11.57
N VAL A 424 27.96 -1.92 10.94
CA VAL A 424 27.28 -0.71 11.44
C VAL A 424 25.77 -0.79 11.19
N LEU A 425 24.99 -0.48 12.22
CA LEU A 425 23.55 -0.26 12.14
C LEU A 425 23.23 1.19 12.53
N ILE A 426 22.58 1.93 11.64
CA ILE A 426 22.26 3.35 11.81
C ILE A 426 20.74 3.53 11.94
N GLY A 427 20.28 4.19 13.00
CA GLY A 427 18.89 4.65 13.12
C GLY A 427 18.72 6.09 12.67
N ALA A 428 17.77 6.34 11.77
CA ALA A 428 17.33 7.67 11.34
C ALA A 428 15.80 7.77 11.42
N GLY A 429 15.29 8.97 11.67
CA GLY A 429 13.85 9.17 11.91
C GLY A 429 13.55 9.86 13.24
N GLY A 430 12.32 10.37 13.35
CA GLY A 430 11.88 11.13 14.52
C GLY A 430 11.89 10.32 15.82
N VAL A 431 11.61 9.01 15.74
CA VAL A 431 11.62 8.11 16.92
C VAL A 431 13.01 7.98 17.55
N PHE A 432 14.09 8.16 16.76
CA PHE A 432 15.46 8.08 17.24
C PHE A 432 16.00 9.45 17.65
N ALA A 433 15.85 10.45 16.78
CA ALA A 433 16.37 11.81 17.02
C ALA A 433 15.70 12.52 18.21
N HIS A 434 14.48 12.11 18.58
CA HIS A 434 13.74 12.63 19.73
C HIS A 434 13.56 11.61 20.86
N ALA A 435 14.33 10.52 20.85
CA ALA A 435 14.40 9.60 21.98
C ALA A 435 14.84 10.37 23.23
N GLN A 436 14.24 10.05 24.38
CA GLN A 436 14.57 10.71 25.65
C GLN A 436 15.96 10.30 26.13
N LYS A 437 16.39 9.09 25.79
CA LYS A 437 17.68 8.50 26.15
C LYS A 437 18.29 7.76 24.96
N PRO A 438 19.61 7.81 24.73
CA PRO A 438 20.29 7.04 23.67
C PRO A 438 20.01 5.54 23.73
N GLU A 439 19.86 4.99 24.94
CA GLU A 439 19.54 3.58 25.19
C GLU A 439 18.22 3.14 24.55
N GLN A 440 17.25 4.05 24.41
CA GLN A 440 15.99 3.76 23.73
C GLN A 440 16.21 3.48 22.24
N THR A 441 17.00 4.32 21.56
CA THR A 441 17.39 4.11 20.15
C THR A 441 18.15 2.79 19.98
N ILE A 442 19.13 2.54 20.84
CA ILE A 442 19.92 1.31 20.88
C ILE A 442 19.00 0.08 20.92
N MET A 443 18.06 0.06 21.88
CA MET A 443 17.19 -1.10 22.08
C MET A 443 16.18 -1.29 20.95
N ILE A 444 15.64 -0.22 20.37
CA ILE A 444 14.75 -0.32 19.21
C ILE A 444 15.47 -1.00 18.04
N LEU A 445 16.71 -0.58 17.73
CA LEU A 445 17.49 -1.12 16.63
C LEU A 445 17.90 -2.58 16.88
N ILE A 446 18.43 -2.90 18.06
CA ILE A 446 18.88 -4.26 18.41
C ILE A 446 17.71 -5.24 18.46
N ASP A 447 16.58 -4.86 19.08
CA ASP A 447 15.43 -5.76 19.22
C ASP A 447 14.75 -6.03 17.86
N ALA A 448 14.73 -5.05 16.96
CA ALA A 448 14.16 -5.17 15.61
C ALA A 448 15.05 -5.97 14.64
N TYR A 449 16.36 -5.67 14.63
CA TYR A 449 17.32 -6.26 13.69
C TYR A 449 17.89 -7.59 14.18
N GLN A 450 18.11 -7.71 15.50
CA GLN A 450 18.82 -8.81 16.16
C GLN A 450 20.19 -9.11 15.54
N PRO A 451 21.12 -8.13 15.57
CA PRO A 451 22.43 -8.27 14.93
C PRO A 451 23.21 -9.45 15.52
N LYS A 452 24.08 -10.03 14.69
CA LYS A 452 24.98 -11.13 15.07
C LYS A 452 26.41 -10.71 14.83
N GLY A 453 27.34 -11.30 15.57
CA GLY A 453 28.74 -10.90 15.57
C GLY A 453 28.97 -9.64 16.39
N ILE A 454 29.80 -8.73 15.87
CA ILE A 454 30.18 -7.46 16.51
C ILE A 454 29.70 -6.33 15.60
N THR A 455 28.78 -5.50 16.10
CA THR A 455 28.13 -4.44 15.31
C THR A 455 28.16 -3.13 16.09
N GLU A 456 28.56 -2.03 15.44
CA GLU A 456 28.41 -0.69 16.01
C GLU A 456 27.00 -0.16 15.77
N ILE A 457 26.40 0.45 16.80
CA ILE A 457 25.07 1.07 16.72
C ILE A 457 25.24 2.58 16.68
N TRP A 458 24.78 3.21 15.61
CA TRP A 458 24.86 4.66 15.37
C TRP A 458 23.47 5.27 15.17
N MET A 459 23.40 6.60 15.19
CA MET A 459 22.17 7.36 14.97
C MET A 459 22.42 8.63 14.16
N ASP A 460 21.46 9.01 13.31
CA ASP A 460 21.35 10.37 12.78
C ASP A 460 20.73 11.26 13.86
N ARG A 461 21.60 11.92 14.64
CA ARG A 461 21.24 12.61 15.88
C ARG A 461 20.17 13.69 15.70
N HIS A 462 20.26 14.43 14.61
CA HIS A 462 19.39 15.58 14.35
C HIS A 462 18.41 15.35 13.20
N PHE A 463 18.40 14.15 12.64
CA PHE A 463 17.60 13.78 11.48
C PHE A 463 17.87 14.70 10.27
N ILE A 464 19.16 14.89 9.96
CA ILE A 464 19.65 15.85 8.95
C ILE A 464 20.35 15.19 7.75
N SER A 465 20.43 13.86 7.70
CA SER A 465 21.01 13.16 6.56
C SER A 465 20.42 13.58 5.20
N PRO A 466 19.10 13.83 5.01
CA PRO A 466 18.59 14.34 3.73
C PRO A 466 19.19 15.71 3.35
N HIS A 467 19.32 16.62 4.32
CA HIS A 467 19.87 17.96 4.13
C HIS A 467 21.33 17.91 3.68
N LEU A 468 22.12 17.03 4.29
CA LEU A 468 23.52 16.84 3.90
C LEU A 468 23.65 16.20 2.51
N GLY A 469 22.70 15.33 2.14
CA GLY A 469 22.61 14.75 0.81
C GLY A 469 22.44 15.79 -0.30
N VAL A 470 21.57 16.79 -0.13
CA VAL A 470 21.42 17.88 -1.10
C VAL A 470 22.59 18.87 -1.02
N LEU A 471 23.11 19.15 0.18
CA LEU A 471 24.31 20.00 0.37
C LEU A 471 25.50 19.46 -0.42
N SER A 472 25.68 18.14 -0.47
CA SER A 472 26.81 17.50 -1.16
C SER A 472 26.91 17.84 -2.65
N ALA A 473 25.82 18.27 -3.29
CA ALA A 473 25.83 18.69 -4.68
C ALA A 473 26.49 20.07 -4.90
N VAL A 474 26.54 20.90 -3.85
CA VAL A 474 27.04 22.29 -3.91
C VAL A 474 28.24 22.54 -2.99
N ASP A 475 28.33 21.85 -1.86
CA ASP A 475 29.43 21.90 -0.90
C ASP A 475 29.79 20.48 -0.39
N PRO A 476 30.49 19.66 -1.21
CA PRO A 476 30.89 18.31 -0.83
C PRO A 476 31.72 18.28 0.47
N SER A 477 32.67 19.20 0.62
CA SER A 477 33.55 19.28 1.80
C SER A 477 32.79 19.62 3.07
N GLY A 478 31.83 20.55 3.00
CA GLY A 478 30.98 20.89 4.14
C GLY A 478 30.05 19.72 4.51
N ALA A 479 29.49 19.03 3.52
CA ALA A 479 28.67 17.84 3.76
C ALA A 479 29.47 16.72 4.43
N GLU A 480 30.69 16.42 3.97
CA GLU A 480 31.60 15.44 4.60
C GLU A 480 31.92 15.82 6.06
N HIS A 481 32.28 17.09 6.30
CA HIS A 481 32.59 17.58 7.64
C HIS A 481 31.39 17.46 8.59
N LEU A 482 30.20 17.89 8.17
CA LEU A 482 28.99 17.82 8.98
C LEU A 482 28.50 16.38 9.18
N MET A 483 28.70 15.50 8.19
CA MET A 483 28.33 14.09 8.30
C MET A 483 29.09 13.42 9.45
N ALA A 484 30.40 13.67 9.53
CA ALA A 484 31.27 13.06 10.54
C ALA A 484 31.14 13.68 11.94
N ASN A 485 30.84 14.98 12.04
CA ASN A 485 30.92 15.71 13.31
C ASN A 485 29.57 16.15 13.89
N ALA A 486 28.49 16.14 13.10
CA ALA A 486 27.20 16.68 13.53
C ALA A 486 26.00 15.76 13.22
N CYS A 487 26.05 14.96 12.15
CA CYS A 487 24.95 14.06 11.79
C CYS A 487 25.04 12.72 12.52
N LEU A 488 26.14 11.98 12.32
CA LEU A 488 26.27 10.62 12.87
C LEU A 488 26.84 10.63 14.28
N GLU A 489 26.10 10.03 15.21
CA GLU A 489 26.54 9.78 16.58
C GLU A 489 26.69 8.28 16.83
N LYS A 490 27.82 7.87 17.40
CA LYS A 490 28.05 6.47 17.78
C LYS A 490 27.51 6.24 19.18
N LEU A 491 26.66 5.22 19.33
CA LEU A 491 25.93 4.98 20.58
C LEU A 491 26.48 3.81 21.39
N ALA A 492 26.78 2.68 20.76
CA ALA A 492 27.26 1.47 21.46
C ALA A 492 27.94 0.47 20.52
N VAL A 493 28.68 -0.48 21.09
CA VAL A 493 29.10 -1.71 20.41
C VAL A 493 28.24 -2.87 20.91
N HIS A 494 27.56 -3.56 20.00
CA HIS A 494 26.76 -4.74 20.27
C HIS A 494 27.52 -6.01 19.90
N ILE A 495 27.50 -7.00 20.79
CA ILE A 495 28.14 -8.30 20.61
C ILE A 495 27.11 -9.39 20.83
N SER A 496 26.85 -10.18 19.78
CA SER A 496 25.97 -11.34 19.85
C SER A 496 26.58 -12.53 19.10
N PRO A 497 27.17 -13.52 19.80
CA PRO A 497 27.73 -14.68 19.13
C PRO A 497 26.65 -15.50 18.41
N LEU A 498 27.04 -16.17 17.33
CA LEU A 498 26.23 -17.15 16.63
C LEU A 498 26.35 -18.48 17.37
N PHE A 499 25.25 -19.00 17.90
CA PHE A 499 25.19 -20.29 18.57
C PHE A 499 23.84 -20.97 18.38
N SER A 500 23.78 -22.28 18.63
CA SER A 500 22.54 -23.04 18.58
C SER A 500 21.62 -22.67 19.75
N THR A 501 20.34 -22.40 19.48
CA THR A 501 19.34 -22.09 20.52
C THR A 501 19.10 -23.23 21.52
N LYS A 502 19.63 -24.43 21.26
CA LYS A 502 19.60 -25.58 22.19
C LYS A 502 20.80 -25.62 23.15
N GLN A 503 21.80 -24.76 22.96
CA GLN A 503 23.00 -24.70 23.80
C GLN A 503 22.61 -24.37 25.24
N GLN A 504 23.30 -25.00 26.20
CA GLN A 504 23.07 -24.83 27.64
C GLN A 504 24.35 -24.45 28.41
N LYS A 505 25.50 -24.43 27.73
CA LYS A 505 26.80 -24.02 28.28
C LYS A 505 27.16 -22.62 27.79
N ALA A 506 28.10 -21.96 28.48
CA ALA A 506 28.61 -20.65 28.11
C ALA A 506 28.99 -20.58 26.62
N VAL A 507 28.60 -19.49 25.96
CA VAL A 507 28.80 -19.29 24.50
C VAL A 507 29.88 -18.26 24.20
N LEU A 508 30.23 -17.43 25.18
CA LEU A 508 31.22 -16.38 25.04
C LEU A 508 32.01 -16.25 26.34
N ARG A 509 33.34 -16.20 26.24
CA ARG A 509 34.20 -15.70 27.30
C ARG A 509 34.67 -14.31 26.92
N MET A 510 34.55 -13.39 27.85
CA MET A 510 34.99 -12.02 27.70
C MET A 510 35.98 -11.69 28.81
N THR A 511 37.14 -11.15 28.42
CA THR A 511 38.14 -10.63 29.35
C THR A 511 38.22 -9.13 29.15
N ILE A 512 37.89 -8.36 30.19
CA ILE A 512 37.97 -6.90 30.19
C ILE A 512 39.15 -6.48 31.06
N ASP A 513 39.98 -5.58 30.54
CA ASP A 513 41.04 -4.95 31.30
C ASP A 513 40.78 -3.44 31.47
N PRO A 514 40.06 -3.02 32.52
CA PRO A 514 39.71 -1.61 32.72
C PRO A 514 40.85 -0.78 33.35
N ASP A 515 41.79 -1.40 34.08
CA ASP A 515 42.83 -0.70 34.87
C ASP A 515 44.14 -1.51 35.06
N GLY A 516 44.40 -2.53 34.25
CA GLY A 516 45.53 -3.47 34.38
C GLY A 516 45.23 -4.77 35.14
N GLU A 517 43.99 -4.96 35.60
CA GLU A 517 43.50 -6.16 36.29
C GLU A 517 42.42 -6.86 35.44
N PRO A 518 42.76 -7.97 34.75
CA PRO A 518 41.85 -8.63 33.82
C PRO A 518 40.69 -9.30 34.56
N ARG A 519 39.45 -8.86 34.26
CA ARG A 519 38.21 -9.52 34.70
C ARG A 519 37.70 -10.45 33.63
N VAL A 520 37.54 -11.73 33.95
CA VAL A 520 37.02 -12.75 33.04
C VAL A 520 35.55 -13.03 33.37
N MET A 521 34.70 -12.99 32.35
CA MET A 521 33.28 -13.33 32.43
C MET A 521 32.95 -14.43 31.41
N GLU A 522 32.27 -15.48 31.85
CA GLU A 522 31.68 -16.48 30.95
C GLU A 522 30.18 -16.20 30.84
N ILE A 523 29.70 -16.00 29.61
CA ILE A 523 28.34 -15.57 29.30
C ILE A 523 27.53 -16.76 28.83
N MET A 524 26.39 -16.99 29.48
CA MET A 524 25.47 -18.09 29.17
C MET A 524 24.53 -17.71 28.02
N PRO A 525 23.90 -18.70 27.35
CA PRO A 525 22.76 -18.44 26.48
C PRO A 525 21.62 -17.75 27.22
N ASP A 526 20.87 -16.92 26.50
CA ASP A 526 19.69 -16.20 27.00
C ASP A 526 19.98 -15.15 28.09
N GLU A 527 21.11 -14.44 27.99
CA GLU A 527 21.52 -13.36 28.90
C GLU A 527 21.69 -12.02 28.18
N PHE A 528 21.70 -10.94 28.96
CA PHE A 528 21.92 -9.58 28.51
C PHE A 528 22.78 -8.82 29.51
N TYR A 529 23.80 -8.14 29.02
CA TYR A 529 24.66 -7.28 29.82
C TYR A 529 24.87 -5.93 29.13
N TYR A 530 24.77 -4.86 29.92
CA TYR A 530 25.11 -3.50 29.54
C TYR A 530 26.29 -3.04 30.37
N LEU A 531 27.38 -2.65 29.72
CA LEU A 531 28.55 -2.04 30.34
C LEU A 531 28.65 -0.59 29.90
N ASN A 532 28.82 0.30 30.87
CA ASN A 532 28.91 1.73 30.62
C ASN A 532 30.15 2.09 29.78
N ALA A 533 30.07 3.24 29.13
CA ALA A 533 31.18 3.84 28.39
C ALA A 533 32.46 3.94 29.24
N GLY A 534 33.59 3.69 28.61
CA GLY A 534 34.91 3.75 29.23
C GLY A 534 35.94 2.98 28.41
N THR A 535 37.15 3.53 28.25
CA THR A 535 38.22 2.91 27.46
C THR A 535 38.57 1.55 28.04
N GLN A 536 38.21 0.49 27.32
CA GLN A 536 38.40 -0.89 27.77
C GLN A 536 39.07 -1.70 26.67
N GLN A 537 40.11 -2.47 27.02
CA GLN A 537 40.58 -3.55 26.16
C GLN A 537 39.76 -4.80 26.45
N ILE A 538 39.11 -5.32 25.42
CA ILE A 538 38.19 -6.44 25.53
C ILE A 538 38.70 -7.55 24.62
N ASN A 539 38.97 -8.72 25.22
CA ASN A 539 39.27 -9.94 24.48
C ASN A 539 38.07 -10.86 24.53
N LEU A 540 37.57 -11.26 23.37
CA LEU A 540 36.40 -12.12 23.19
C LEU A 540 36.85 -13.49 22.67
N GLU A 541 36.35 -14.55 23.28
CA GLU A 541 36.57 -15.93 22.86
C GLU A 541 35.22 -16.65 22.77
N ALA A 542 34.86 -17.11 21.57
CA ALA A 542 33.66 -17.89 21.34
C ALA A 542 33.83 -19.31 21.90
N LEU A 543 32.85 -19.78 22.67
CA LEU A 543 32.90 -21.06 23.37
C LEU A 543 31.89 -22.07 22.84
N ASN A 544 32.16 -23.36 23.06
CA ASN A 544 31.19 -24.45 22.86
C ASN A 544 30.51 -24.46 21.47
N GLY A 545 31.28 -24.20 20.42
CA GLY A 545 30.79 -24.18 19.04
C GLY A 545 30.08 -22.89 18.62
N ALA A 546 30.14 -21.84 19.44
CA ALA A 546 29.73 -20.50 19.06
C ALA A 546 30.76 -19.83 18.13
N MET A 547 30.34 -18.77 17.44
CA MET A 547 31.21 -17.97 16.57
C MET A 547 30.91 -16.47 16.73
N LEU A 548 31.92 -15.62 16.61
CA LEU A 548 31.78 -14.15 16.64
C LEU A 548 31.59 -13.54 15.24
N GLY A 549 31.61 -14.37 14.20
CA GLY A 549 31.51 -13.97 12.81
C GLY A 549 31.66 -15.18 11.89
N LYS A 550 31.75 -14.96 10.58
CA LYS A 550 31.97 -16.00 9.57
C LYS A 550 33.43 -16.49 9.68
N GLU A 551 33.65 -17.45 10.60
CA GLU A 551 34.93 -18.09 10.97
C GLU A 551 35.74 -17.39 12.08
N THR A 552 35.19 -16.35 12.71
CA THR A 552 35.84 -15.66 13.84
C THR A 552 35.57 -16.38 15.16
N LEU A 553 36.61 -16.96 15.77
CA LEU A 553 36.53 -17.60 17.09
C LEU A 553 37.00 -16.69 18.24
N SER A 554 37.84 -15.70 17.95
CA SER A 554 38.26 -14.70 18.92
C SER A 554 38.41 -13.34 18.28
N SER A 555 38.24 -12.28 19.08
CA SER A 555 38.38 -10.90 18.63
C SER A 555 38.88 -10.02 19.77
N ASN A 556 39.74 -9.06 19.46
CA ASN A 556 40.20 -8.06 20.41
C ASN A 556 39.65 -6.70 19.99
N LEU A 557 38.99 -6.02 20.91
CA LEU A 557 38.34 -4.73 20.69
C LEU A 557 38.89 -3.71 21.69
N THR A 558 39.08 -2.48 21.22
CA THR A 558 39.28 -1.32 22.08
C THR A 558 38.23 -0.29 21.72
N THR A 559 37.41 0.10 22.69
CA THR A 559 36.31 1.05 22.51
C THR A 559 36.13 1.88 23.77
N ASP A 560 35.72 3.12 23.60
CA ASP A 560 35.23 4.03 24.64
C ASP A 560 33.70 4.03 24.75
N LEU A 561 33.01 3.51 23.72
CA LEU A 561 31.55 3.36 23.70
C LEU A 561 31.05 2.31 24.71
N PRO A 562 29.78 2.43 25.17
CA PRO A 562 29.09 1.37 25.90
C PRO A 562 29.14 0.03 25.16
N LEU A 563 29.25 -1.07 25.92
CA LEU A 563 29.27 -2.43 25.39
C LEU A 563 27.98 -3.16 25.74
N ILE A 564 27.38 -3.79 24.75
CA ILE A 564 26.16 -4.60 24.91
C ILE A 564 26.48 -6.02 24.53
N ILE A 565 26.30 -6.94 25.47
CA ILE A 565 26.48 -8.37 25.24
C ILE A 565 25.09 -8.99 25.25
N ASP A 566 24.69 -9.55 24.12
CA ASP A 566 23.33 -10.02 23.89
C ASP A 566 23.33 -11.46 23.39
N THR A 567 23.03 -12.38 24.31
CA THR A 567 22.82 -13.80 24.00
C THR A 567 21.34 -14.18 24.13
N ARG A 568 20.42 -13.19 24.18
CA ARG A 568 18.97 -13.43 24.29
C ARG A 568 18.47 -14.26 23.11
N ILE A 569 17.71 -15.30 23.41
CA ILE A 569 17.01 -16.12 22.40
C ILE A 569 15.67 -15.48 22.07
N LYS A 570 15.00 -14.93 23.09
CA LYS A 570 13.72 -14.22 22.97
C LYS A 570 13.84 -12.85 23.65
N PRO A 571 14.26 -11.79 22.91
CA PRO A 571 14.49 -10.47 23.48
C PRO A 571 13.34 -9.93 24.35
N TYR A 572 12.10 -10.10 23.90
CA TYR A 572 10.89 -9.66 24.61
C TYR A 572 10.68 -10.35 25.98
N ALA A 573 11.18 -11.57 26.18
CA ALA A 573 11.08 -12.27 27.46
C ALA A 573 11.97 -11.65 28.55
N HIS A 574 12.95 -10.83 28.15
CA HIS A 574 13.88 -10.14 29.05
C HIS A 574 13.54 -8.66 29.22
N ARG A 575 12.42 -8.18 28.66
CA ARG A 575 12.03 -6.75 28.65
C ARG A 575 12.21 -6.10 30.03
N ASP A 576 11.55 -6.63 31.06
CA ASP A 576 11.56 -6.00 32.39
C ASP A 576 12.96 -5.93 33.00
N LYS A 577 13.75 -7.00 32.82
CA LYS A 577 15.13 -7.05 33.30
C LYS A 577 15.98 -6.00 32.59
N VAL A 578 15.85 -5.88 31.26
CA VAL A 578 16.58 -4.89 30.47
C VAL A 578 16.15 -3.47 30.84
N GLU A 579 14.85 -3.19 30.88
CA GLU A 579 14.30 -1.88 31.27
C GLU A 579 14.83 -1.42 32.63
N GLN A 580 14.87 -2.32 33.62
CA GLN A 580 15.41 -2.02 34.95
C GLN A 580 16.93 -1.83 34.94
N GLN A 581 17.67 -2.69 34.22
CA GLN A 581 19.13 -2.67 34.21
C GLN A 581 19.70 -1.39 33.59
N ILE A 582 19.08 -0.86 32.52
CA ILE A 582 19.54 0.35 31.83
C ILE A 582 18.65 1.57 32.12
N GLN A 583 17.68 1.45 33.03
CA GLN A 583 16.72 2.50 33.38
C GLN A 583 16.10 3.15 32.13
N LEU A 584 15.56 2.32 31.24
CA LEU A 584 15.15 2.71 29.89
C LEU A 584 14.05 3.78 29.87
N TYR A 585 13.21 3.79 30.91
CA TYR A 585 12.10 4.73 31.14
C TYR A 585 12.16 5.27 32.58
N GLU A 586 11.71 6.49 32.80
CA GLU A 586 11.81 7.16 34.11
C GLU A 586 10.78 6.67 35.14
N GLY A 587 9.72 6.01 34.69
CA GLY A 587 8.67 5.49 35.55
C GLY A 587 7.47 4.96 34.78
N ASP A 588 6.40 4.66 35.53
CA ASP A 588 5.13 4.22 34.98
C ASP A 588 4.10 5.34 35.13
N HIS A 589 3.83 6.05 34.03
CA HIS A 589 2.88 7.16 33.99
C HIS A 589 1.66 6.75 33.15
N PRO A 590 0.42 7.03 33.61
CA PRO A 590 -0.77 6.76 32.81
C PRO A 590 -0.66 7.31 31.40
N LEU A 591 -1.33 6.66 30.44
CA LEU A 591 -1.42 7.21 29.08
C LEU A 591 -1.98 8.62 29.13
N ALA A 592 -1.38 9.52 28.36
CA ALA A 592 -1.92 10.85 28.24
C ALA A 592 -3.29 10.78 27.54
N PRO A 593 -4.26 11.64 27.90
CA PRO A 593 -5.50 11.73 27.16
C PRO A 593 -5.18 12.03 25.69
N THR A 594 -5.64 11.13 24.82
CA THR A 594 -5.14 11.01 23.43
C THR A 594 -5.66 12.10 22.50
N ILE A 595 -6.59 12.95 22.96
CA ILE A 595 -7.26 13.96 22.13
C ILE A 595 -6.97 15.34 22.70
N THR A 596 -6.18 16.14 21.97
CA THR A 596 -5.98 17.57 22.24
C THR A 596 -6.84 18.48 21.39
N ASN A 597 -7.29 18.01 20.24
CA ASN A 597 -8.12 18.79 19.34
C ASN A 597 -9.56 18.28 19.44
N VAL A 598 -10.24 18.67 20.51
CA VAL A 598 -11.70 18.73 20.46
C VAL A 598 -12.00 19.77 19.40
N ILE A 599 -12.70 19.40 18.33
CA ILE A 599 -13.19 20.36 17.35
C ILE A 599 -14.18 21.24 18.13
N ASP A 600 -13.72 22.38 18.65
CA ASP A 600 -14.57 23.26 19.47
C ASP A 600 -15.53 24.09 18.60
N GLU A 601 -15.27 24.20 17.30
CA GLU A 601 -16.14 24.86 16.33
C GLU A 601 -16.89 23.84 15.47
N TYR A 602 -18.09 23.47 15.93
CA TYR A 602 -19.07 22.74 15.14
C TYR A 602 -19.85 23.73 14.27
N ASP A 603 -19.20 24.26 13.24
CA ASP A 603 -19.86 25.24 12.37
C ASP A 603 -20.92 24.58 11.49
N LEU A 604 -22.18 24.66 11.94
CA LEU A 604 -23.36 24.13 11.25
C LEU A 604 -24.12 25.26 10.58
N HIS A 605 -23.63 25.69 9.43
CA HIS A 605 -24.34 26.65 8.60
C HIS A 605 -25.18 25.96 7.53
N PRO A 606 -26.45 26.37 7.35
CA PRO A 606 -27.24 25.93 6.20
C PRO A 606 -26.54 26.34 4.91
N SER A 607 -26.25 25.36 4.06
CA SER A 607 -25.62 25.57 2.75
C SER A 607 -26.32 24.70 1.70
N GLU A 608 -26.19 25.10 0.43
CA GLU A 608 -26.51 24.21 -0.68
C GLU A 608 -25.30 23.33 -0.98
N TRP A 609 -25.56 22.04 -1.20
CA TRP A 609 -24.57 21.02 -1.49
C TRP A 609 -24.92 20.31 -2.79
N ILE A 610 -23.90 19.76 -3.46
CA ILE A 610 -24.07 18.92 -4.65
C ILE A 610 -23.59 17.51 -4.31
N ARG A 611 -24.44 16.52 -4.56
CA ARG A 611 -24.11 15.09 -4.50
C ARG A 611 -23.93 14.59 -5.92
N GLU A 612 -22.73 14.12 -6.24
CA GLU A 612 -22.45 13.44 -7.50
C GLU A 612 -22.65 11.94 -7.35
N ILE A 613 -23.40 11.35 -8.29
CA ILE A 613 -23.58 9.90 -8.41
C ILE A 613 -22.99 9.51 -9.75
N LYS A 614 -21.84 8.83 -9.71
CA LYS A 614 -21.17 8.32 -10.91
C LYS A 614 -21.30 6.80 -10.95
N LEU A 615 -21.77 6.27 -12.07
CA LEU A 615 -21.87 4.84 -12.29
C LEU A 615 -20.47 4.25 -12.56
N PRO A 616 -20.16 3.04 -12.06
CA PRO A 616 -18.89 2.35 -12.31
C PRO A 616 -18.65 2.01 -13.79
N TYR A 617 -19.72 1.79 -14.54
CA TYR A 617 -19.74 1.57 -15.99
C TYR A 617 -21.13 1.97 -16.50
N LYS A 618 -21.28 2.00 -17.83
CA LYS A 618 -22.54 2.35 -18.49
C LYS A 618 -23.73 1.61 -17.88
N GLY A 619 -24.72 2.37 -17.42
CA GLY A 619 -25.94 1.87 -16.78
C GLY A 619 -27.16 2.67 -17.17
N ASP A 620 -28.26 2.45 -16.47
CA ASP A 620 -29.48 3.23 -16.66
C ASP A 620 -29.52 4.40 -15.68
N VAL A 621 -29.75 5.61 -16.17
CA VAL A 621 -30.09 6.77 -15.35
C VAL A 621 -31.58 7.04 -15.53
N ASN A 622 -32.36 6.88 -14.46
CA ASN A 622 -33.82 6.83 -14.52
C ASN A 622 -34.49 8.19 -14.30
N VAL A 623 -33.71 9.27 -14.25
CA VAL A 623 -34.17 10.63 -13.95
C VAL A 623 -33.66 11.64 -14.97
N SER A 624 -34.33 12.78 -15.06
CA SER A 624 -34.02 13.91 -15.93
C SER A 624 -33.59 15.14 -15.13
N ALA A 625 -32.85 16.05 -15.77
CA ALA A 625 -32.51 17.33 -15.15
C ALA A 625 -33.80 18.13 -14.84
N GLY A 626 -33.91 18.62 -13.60
CA GLY A 626 -35.10 19.30 -13.08
C GLY A 626 -36.00 18.42 -12.20
N ASP A 627 -35.82 17.10 -12.23
CA ASP A 627 -36.63 16.18 -11.42
C ASP A 627 -36.37 16.38 -9.92
N GLN A 628 -37.44 16.26 -9.13
CA GLN A 628 -37.35 16.19 -7.67
C GLN A 628 -37.19 14.72 -7.26
N VAL A 629 -36.29 14.47 -6.31
CA VAL A 629 -36.00 13.12 -5.81
C VAL A 629 -36.11 13.08 -4.30
N GLU A 630 -36.60 11.95 -3.78
CA GLU A 630 -36.62 11.58 -2.37
C GLU A 630 -35.46 10.62 -2.03
N PRO A 631 -35.03 10.53 -0.76
CA PRO A 631 -33.85 9.75 -0.37
C PRO A 631 -33.84 8.28 -0.83
N ASP A 632 -35.00 7.62 -0.85
CA ASP A 632 -35.14 6.21 -1.25
C ASP A 632 -35.25 5.99 -2.76
N ASP A 633 -35.40 7.05 -3.56
CA ASP A 633 -35.56 6.94 -5.01
C ASP A 633 -34.29 6.35 -5.63
N VAL A 634 -34.46 5.30 -6.43
CA VAL A 634 -33.39 4.72 -7.25
C VAL A 634 -33.23 5.56 -8.50
N VAL A 635 -32.23 6.43 -8.48
CA VAL A 635 -31.95 7.41 -9.54
C VAL A 635 -31.10 6.83 -10.67
N ALA A 636 -30.30 5.80 -10.38
CA ALA A 636 -29.50 5.10 -11.38
C ALA A 636 -29.31 3.62 -11.03
N LEU A 637 -28.99 2.80 -12.03
CA LEU A 637 -28.96 1.35 -11.94
C LEU A 637 -27.91 0.73 -12.87
N ASN A 638 -27.09 -0.18 -12.37
CA ASN A 638 -26.40 -1.16 -13.22
C ASN A 638 -27.07 -2.54 -13.10
N ARG A 639 -27.80 -2.96 -14.14
CA ARG A 639 -28.60 -4.21 -14.13
C ARG A 639 -27.78 -5.49 -14.17
N PHE A 640 -26.67 -5.45 -14.89
CA PHE A 640 -25.86 -6.61 -15.20
C PHE A 640 -24.44 -6.37 -14.71
N ASN A 641 -23.64 -7.44 -14.62
CA ASN A 641 -22.20 -7.30 -14.43
C ASN A 641 -21.59 -6.41 -15.54
N PRO A 642 -20.43 -5.79 -15.31
CA PRO A 642 -19.71 -5.07 -16.36
C PRO A 642 -19.53 -5.92 -17.63
N PRO A 643 -19.72 -5.36 -18.84
CA PRO A 643 -19.58 -6.09 -20.10
C PRO A 643 -18.17 -6.65 -20.22
N ARG A 644 -18.06 -7.90 -20.72
CA ARG A 644 -16.77 -8.52 -21.01
C ARG A 644 -16.31 -8.18 -22.42
N LEU A 645 -15.06 -7.79 -22.62
CA LEU A 645 -14.45 -7.86 -23.94
C LEU A 645 -13.99 -9.29 -24.25
N TYR A 646 -14.30 -9.77 -25.45
CA TYR A 646 -13.82 -11.01 -26.02
C TYR A 646 -12.82 -10.69 -27.11
N ILE A 647 -11.58 -11.08 -26.89
CA ILE A 647 -10.50 -10.88 -27.85
C ILE A 647 -10.40 -12.14 -28.68
N LEU A 648 -10.71 -12.00 -29.96
CA LEU A 648 -10.71 -13.07 -30.93
C LEU A 648 -9.43 -12.96 -31.76
N ASP A 649 -8.56 -13.95 -31.62
CA ASP A 649 -7.23 -13.98 -32.19
C ASP A 649 -7.01 -15.22 -33.08
N ALA A 650 -8.07 -15.95 -33.41
CA ALA A 650 -7.96 -17.31 -33.96
C ALA A 650 -7.21 -17.38 -35.31
N LEU A 651 -7.10 -16.27 -36.04
CA LEU A 651 -6.31 -16.18 -37.27
C LEU A 651 -4.79 -16.14 -37.02
N LEU A 652 -4.31 -15.71 -35.85
CA LEU A 652 -2.88 -15.69 -35.50
C LEU A 652 -2.28 -17.10 -35.49
N SER A 653 -3.05 -18.08 -34.97
CA SER A 653 -2.64 -19.49 -34.94
C SER A 653 -2.36 -20.08 -36.33
N LEU A 654 -2.91 -19.47 -37.39
CA LEU A 654 -2.80 -19.92 -38.78
C LEU A 654 -1.55 -19.37 -39.50
N LYS A 655 -0.78 -18.47 -38.88
CA LYS A 655 0.45 -17.85 -39.44
C LYS A 655 0.26 -17.29 -40.86
N LEU A 656 -0.90 -16.67 -41.12
CA LEU A 656 -1.24 -16.11 -42.43
C LEU A 656 -0.50 -14.78 -42.68
N LYS A 657 -0.28 -14.43 -43.95
CA LYS A 657 0.26 -13.11 -44.31
C LYS A 657 -0.77 -12.00 -43.96
N PRO A 658 -0.35 -10.80 -43.52
CA PRO A 658 -1.27 -9.71 -43.15
C PRO A 658 -2.31 -9.36 -44.22
N ALA A 659 -1.94 -9.39 -45.50
CA ALA A 659 -2.87 -9.14 -46.61
C ALA A 659 -3.97 -10.21 -46.76
N VAL A 660 -3.69 -11.45 -46.34
CA VAL A 660 -4.70 -12.53 -46.31
C VAL A 660 -5.60 -12.38 -45.10
N ILE A 661 -5.02 -12.02 -43.94
CA ILE A 661 -5.75 -11.76 -42.70
C ILE A 661 -6.79 -10.66 -42.91
N ALA A 662 -6.39 -9.51 -43.44
CA ALA A 662 -7.29 -8.39 -43.73
C ALA A 662 -8.47 -8.79 -44.64
N ARG A 663 -8.21 -9.61 -45.68
CA ARG A 663 -9.25 -10.12 -46.58
C ARG A 663 -10.13 -11.21 -45.95
N SER A 664 -9.69 -11.81 -44.85
CA SER A 664 -10.42 -12.87 -44.15
C SER A 664 -11.41 -12.31 -43.13
N LEU A 665 -11.19 -11.10 -42.61
CA LEU A 665 -12.09 -10.45 -41.66
C LEU A 665 -13.37 -9.98 -42.36
N GLN A 666 -14.53 -10.31 -41.78
CA GLN A 666 -15.86 -9.99 -42.34
C GLN A 666 -16.58 -8.88 -41.55
N VAL A 667 -15.91 -8.25 -40.60
CA VAL A 667 -16.51 -7.35 -39.60
C VAL A 667 -15.75 -6.05 -39.51
N LYS A 668 -16.45 -4.99 -39.07
CA LYS A 668 -15.92 -3.65 -38.83
C LYS A 668 -16.27 -3.18 -37.42
N VAL A 669 -15.50 -2.20 -36.93
CA VAL A 669 -15.82 -1.53 -35.65
C VAL A 669 -17.24 -0.95 -35.72
N GLY A 670 -18.02 -1.25 -34.69
CA GLY A 670 -19.44 -0.90 -34.57
C GLY A 670 -20.42 -2.02 -34.93
N ASP A 671 -20.00 -3.07 -35.64
CA ASP A 671 -20.88 -4.18 -36.02
C ASP A 671 -21.37 -4.95 -34.78
N VAL A 672 -22.62 -5.39 -34.79
CA VAL A 672 -23.15 -6.30 -33.75
C VAL A 672 -23.14 -7.72 -34.27
N LEU A 673 -22.52 -8.63 -33.53
CA LEU A 673 -22.41 -10.04 -33.86
C LEU A 673 -23.24 -10.87 -32.90
N ASP A 674 -24.09 -11.73 -33.46
CA ASP A 674 -24.73 -12.79 -32.69
C ASP A 674 -23.73 -13.87 -32.28
N PHE A 675 -24.06 -14.59 -31.22
CA PHE A 675 -23.35 -15.81 -30.86
C PHE A 675 -23.30 -16.79 -32.05
N ASN A 676 -22.13 -17.37 -32.33
CA ASN A 676 -21.80 -18.19 -33.52
C ASN A 676 -21.83 -17.48 -34.88
N ALA A 677 -22.08 -16.17 -34.95
CA ALA A 677 -21.96 -15.42 -36.20
C ALA A 677 -20.51 -15.47 -36.70
N ALA A 678 -20.31 -15.62 -38.01
CA ALA A 678 -18.97 -15.64 -38.57
C ALA A 678 -18.37 -14.23 -38.50
N TYR A 679 -17.19 -14.08 -37.89
CA TYR A 679 -16.46 -12.81 -37.89
C TYR A 679 -15.27 -12.83 -38.86
N ALA A 680 -14.77 -14.02 -39.21
CA ALA A 680 -13.74 -14.18 -40.21
C ALA A 680 -13.88 -15.49 -40.99
N GLN A 681 -13.48 -15.46 -42.26
CA GLN A 681 -13.42 -16.61 -43.14
C GLN A 681 -12.19 -16.53 -44.04
N VAL A 682 -11.28 -17.51 -43.92
CA VAL A 682 -10.09 -17.58 -44.76
C VAL A 682 -10.49 -17.94 -46.21
N PRO A 683 -10.06 -17.16 -47.23
CA PRO A 683 -10.39 -17.42 -48.63
C PRO A 683 -10.01 -18.83 -49.10
N ASP A 684 -10.87 -19.47 -49.89
CA ASP A 684 -10.70 -20.87 -50.32
C ASP A 684 -9.42 -21.12 -51.12
N GLU A 685 -8.92 -20.10 -51.81
CA GLU A 685 -7.64 -20.07 -52.53
C GLU A 685 -6.40 -20.26 -51.63
N VAL A 686 -6.53 -20.05 -50.32
CA VAL A 686 -5.46 -20.23 -49.34
C VAL A 686 -5.48 -21.67 -48.83
N ALA A 687 -4.42 -22.42 -49.14
CA ALA A 687 -4.26 -23.81 -48.68
C ALA A 687 -3.98 -23.86 -47.17
N LEU A 688 -4.88 -24.50 -46.42
CA LEU A 688 -4.70 -24.79 -45.00
C LEU A 688 -4.33 -26.27 -44.81
N PRO A 689 -3.41 -26.61 -43.87
CA PRO A 689 -3.14 -27.98 -43.47
C PRO A 689 -4.43 -28.76 -43.13
N SER A 690 -4.46 -30.06 -43.43
CA SER A 690 -5.66 -30.90 -43.26
C SER A 690 -6.22 -30.87 -41.84
N ASN A 691 -5.35 -30.78 -40.84
CA ASN A 691 -5.69 -30.63 -39.42
C ASN A 691 -6.25 -29.26 -39.04
N LEU A 692 -6.12 -28.21 -39.87
CA LEU A 692 -6.57 -26.84 -39.57
C LEU A 692 -7.74 -26.37 -40.47
N ARG A 693 -8.32 -27.26 -41.29
CA ARG A 693 -9.45 -26.92 -42.18
C ARG A 693 -10.68 -26.40 -41.43
N HIS A 694 -10.90 -26.85 -40.20
CA HIS A 694 -12.01 -26.40 -39.35
C HIS A 694 -11.83 -24.93 -38.88
N ALA A 695 -10.59 -24.44 -38.85
CA ALA A 695 -10.25 -23.05 -38.51
C ALA A 695 -10.39 -22.09 -39.71
N ARG A 696 -10.89 -22.57 -40.86
CA ARG A 696 -11.18 -21.71 -42.03
C ARG A 696 -12.27 -20.68 -41.71
N LYS A 697 -13.27 -21.06 -40.91
CA LYS A 697 -14.37 -20.19 -40.49
C LYS A 697 -14.26 -19.93 -39.00
N GLN A 698 -14.17 -18.67 -38.64
CA GLN A 698 -14.10 -18.23 -37.25
C GLN A 698 -15.41 -17.59 -36.84
N ILE A 699 -15.92 -18.00 -35.69
CA ILE A 699 -17.24 -17.62 -35.21
C ILE A 699 -17.13 -16.88 -33.88
N SER A 700 -18.07 -15.96 -33.65
CA SER A 700 -18.16 -15.20 -32.42
C SER A 700 -18.54 -16.12 -31.26
N PRO A 701 -17.78 -16.10 -30.15
CA PRO A 701 -18.12 -16.83 -28.93
C PRO A 701 -19.12 -16.07 -28.04
N VAL A 702 -19.62 -14.90 -28.47
CA VAL A 702 -20.52 -14.06 -27.67
C VAL A 702 -21.50 -13.32 -28.57
N HIS A 703 -22.67 -12.94 -28.04
CA HIS A 703 -23.46 -11.88 -28.65
C HIS A 703 -22.84 -10.54 -28.21
N GLY A 704 -22.21 -9.82 -29.15
CA GLY A 704 -21.38 -8.68 -28.80
C GLY A 704 -21.14 -7.68 -29.92
N LYS A 705 -20.80 -6.47 -29.55
CA LYS A 705 -20.48 -5.37 -30.47
C LYS A 705 -18.98 -5.33 -30.74
N VAL A 706 -18.57 -5.17 -31.99
CA VAL A 706 -17.16 -5.04 -32.38
C VAL A 706 -16.66 -3.68 -31.94
N GLU A 707 -15.76 -3.65 -30.96
CA GLU A 707 -15.12 -2.43 -30.46
C GLU A 707 -13.82 -2.13 -31.21
N PHE A 708 -13.12 -3.17 -31.67
CA PHE A 708 -11.83 -3.01 -32.32
C PHE A 708 -11.57 -4.11 -33.35
N VAL A 709 -10.91 -3.75 -34.45
CA VAL A 709 -10.44 -4.67 -35.48
C VAL A 709 -9.04 -4.26 -35.92
N ASN A 710 -8.06 -5.13 -35.70
CA ASN A 710 -6.73 -4.98 -36.27
C ASN A 710 -6.60 -5.86 -37.52
N ALA A 711 -6.60 -5.22 -38.69
CA ALA A 711 -6.52 -5.92 -39.96
C ALA A 711 -5.16 -6.59 -40.24
N GLN A 712 -4.08 -6.18 -39.55
CA GLN A 712 -2.74 -6.75 -39.74
C GLN A 712 -2.55 -8.02 -38.92
N SER A 713 -2.98 -8.02 -37.65
CA SER A 713 -2.87 -9.17 -36.76
C SER A 713 -4.07 -10.11 -36.83
N GLY A 714 -5.22 -9.63 -37.32
CA GLY A 714 -6.46 -10.42 -37.39
C GLY A 714 -7.24 -10.43 -36.10
N ILE A 715 -6.89 -9.56 -35.16
CA ILE A 715 -7.51 -9.47 -33.86
C ILE A 715 -8.82 -8.68 -33.96
N VAL A 716 -9.89 -9.26 -33.43
CA VAL A 716 -11.20 -8.62 -33.28
C VAL A 716 -11.55 -8.60 -31.80
N VAL A 717 -11.96 -7.45 -31.29
CA VAL A 717 -12.40 -7.31 -29.89
C VAL A 717 -13.89 -7.04 -29.89
N LEU A 718 -14.65 -7.88 -29.18
CA LEU A 718 -16.10 -7.75 -29.02
C LEU A 718 -16.44 -7.33 -27.59
N SER A 719 -17.19 -6.27 -27.37
CA SER A 719 -17.86 -6.03 -26.10
C SER A 719 -19.13 -6.86 -26.01
N GLU A 720 -19.30 -7.59 -24.91
CA GLU A 720 -20.50 -8.35 -24.62
C GLU A 720 -21.72 -7.43 -24.56
N ILE A 721 -22.73 -7.72 -25.37
CA ILE A 721 -24.05 -7.10 -25.23
C ILE A 721 -24.84 -7.95 -24.24
N GLN A 722 -25.33 -7.32 -23.18
CA GLN A 722 -25.93 -8.02 -22.05
C GLN A 722 -27.46 -7.87 -22.09
N ASP A 723 -28.12 -8.91 -22.58
CA ASP A 723 -29.58 -9.01 -22.73
C ASP A 723 -30.17 -10.21 -21.96
N TYR A 724 -29.54 -10.54 -20.81
CA TYR A 724 -29.83 -11.77 -20.08
C TYR A 724 -31.28 -11.85 -19.58
N SER A 725 -31.93 -12.97 -19.90
CA SER A 725 -33.27 -13.29 -19.38
C SER A 725 -33.19 -13.81 -17.96
N ALA A 726 -34.01 -13.26 -17.06
CA ALA A 726 -34.20 -13.77 -15.70
C ALA A 726 -34.98 -15.10 -15.63
N LYS A 727 -35.57 -15.56 -16.75
CA LYS A 727 -36.31 -16.84 -16.79
C LYS A 727 -35.34 -18.03 -16.67
N PRO A 728 -35.61 -18.99 -15.76
CA PRO A 728 -34.78 -20.18 -15.62
C PRO A 728 -34.83 -21.04 -16.88
N ALA A 729 -33.69 -21.58 -17.29
CA ALA A 729 -33.59 -22.56 -18.37
C ALA A 729 -33.22 -23.93 -17.80
N THR A 730 -34.02 -24.94 -18.10
CA THR A 730 -33.78 -26.33 -17.67
C THR A 730 -33.26 -27.17 -18.83
N ILE A 731 -32.27 -28.00 -18.56
CA ILE A 731 -31.62 -28.88 -19.52
C ILE A 731 -31.75 -30.31 -19.04
N ASP A 732 -32.28 -31.21 -19.88
CA ASP A 732 -32.22 -32.64 -19.64
C ASP A 732 -30.85 -33.18 -20.06
N LEU A 733 -29.96 -33.39 -19.10
CA LEU A 733 -28.61 -33.88 -19.38
C LEU A 733 -28.62 -35.34 -19.82
N GLY A 734 -29.54 -36.16 -19.29
CA GLY A 734 -29.62 -37.59 -19.62
C GLY A 734 -29.97 -37.80 -21.09
N GLU A 735 -30.98 -37.06 -21.57
CA GLU A 735 -31.37 -37.06 -22.98
C GLU A 735 -30.23 -36.54 -23.87
N ARG A 736 -29.67 -35.37 -23.57
CA ARG A 736 -28.64 -34.74 -24.42
C ARG A 736 -27.31 -35.48 -24.46
N LEU A 737 -26.94 -36.15 -23.38
CA LEU A 737 -25.73 -36.99 -23.32
C LEU A 737 -26.00 -38.42 -23.78
N GLY A 738 -27.25 -38.84 -23.97
CA GLY A 738 -27.61 -40.21 -24.32
C GLY A 738 -27.21 -41.24 -23.25
N VAL A 739 -27.37 -40.90 -21.97
CA VAL A 739 -27.08 -41.75 -20.81
C VAL A 739 -28.24 -41.73 -19.81
N PRO A 740 -28.40 -42.76 -18.95
CA PRO A 740 -29.40 -42.73 -17.88
C PRO A 740 -29.26 -41.47 -17.02
N PRO A 741 -30.36 -40.82 -16.61
CA PRO A 741 -30.34 -39.57 -15.82
C PRO A 741 -29.40 -39.59 -14.60
N LYS A 742 -29.38 -40.71 -13.87
CA LYS A 742 -28.52 -40.93 -12.69
C LYS A 742 -27.01 -40.88 -12.99
N LEU A 743 -26.61 -41.11 -14.25
CA LEU A 743 -25.22 -41.11 -14.69
C LEU A 743 -24.80 -39.79 -15.34
N ALA A 744 -25.76 -38.93 -15.70
CA ALA A 744 -25.50 -37.69 -16.43
C ALA A 744 -24.57 -36.73 -15.67
N ALA A 745 -24.68 -36.68 -14.33
CA ALA A 745 -23.84 -35.83 -13.49
C ALA A 745 -22.33 -36.14 -13.57
N ARG A 746 -21.94 -37.37 -13.97
CA ARG A 746 -20.52 -37.76 -14.11
C ARG A 746 -19.80 -37.06 -15.27
N TYR A 747 -20.57 -36.53 -16.21
CA TYR A 747 -20.05 -35.92 -17.44
C TYR A 747 -20.02 -34.39 -17.37
N LEU A 748 -20.40 -33.80 -16.22
CA LEU A 748 -20.38 -32.36 -16.02
C LEU A 748 -18.94 -31.83 -16.02
N THR A 749 -18.74 -30.70 -16.68
CA THR A 749 -17.51 -29.90 -16.64
C THR A 749 -17.65 -28.69 -15.71
N LYS A 750 -18.86 -28.44 -15.19
CA LYS A 750 -19.24 -27.34 -14.30
C LYS A 750 -20.15 -27.86 -13.19
N ASN A 751 -20.05 -27.26 -12.01
CA ASN A 751 -20.78 -27.64 -10.80
C ASN A 751 -21.95 -26.69 -10.51
N VAL A 752 -22.87 -27.13 -9.65
CA VAL A 752 -23.89 -26.23 -9.08
C VAL A 752 -23.19 -25.11 -8.31
N GLY A 753 -23.60 -23.86 -8.56
CA GLY A 753 -22.92 -22.66 -8.08
C GLY A 753 -21.98 -22.02 -9.11
N ASP A 754 -21.57 -22.75 -10.15
CA ASP A 754 -20.73 -22.18 -11.22
C ASP A 754 -21.56 -21.28 -12.13
N PHE A 755 -20.99 -20.11 -12.46
CA PHE A 755 -21.51 -19.24 -13.51
C PHE A 755 -21.07 -19.77 -14.88
N VAL A 756 -22.00 -19.81 -15.83
CA VAL A 756 -21.77 -20.29 -17.20
C VAL A 756 -22.30 -19.31 -18.23
N TYR A 757 -21.56 -19.15 -19.32
CA TYR A 757 -21.97 -18.34 -20.47
C TYR A 757 -22.88 -19.14 -21.40
N ARG A 758 -23.77 -18.46 -22.11
CA ARG A 758 -24.56 -19.08 -23.18
C ARG A 758 -23.62 -19.81 -24.14
N ASN A 759 -23.97 -21.05 -24.42
CA ASN A 759 -23.25 -22.05 -25.20
C ASN A 759 -21.85 -22.43 -24.68
N GLU A 760 -21.53 -22.14 -23.42
CA GLU A 760 -20.36 -22.74 -22.75
C GLU A 760 -20.57 -24.25 -22.56
N LEU A 761 -19.49 -25.02 -22.67
CA LEU A 761 -19.53 -26.47 -22.45
C LEU A 761 -19.76 -26.78 -20.97
N ILE A 762 -20.93 -27.32 -20.66
CA ILE A 762 -21.34 -27.66 -19.28
C ILE A 762 -21.27 -29.17 -19.01
N ALA A 763 -21.37 -30.01 -20.05
CA ALA A 763 -21.13 -31.44 -19.93
C ALA A 763 -20.55 -32.02 -21.22
N LYS A 764 -19.65 -33.00 -21.11
CA LYS A 764 -19.08 -33.72 -22.25
C LYS A 764 -18.99 -35.22 -22.01
N ARG A 765 -19.49 -36.01 -22.96
CA ARG A 765 -19.26 -37.46 -23.05
C ARG A 765 -18.42 -37.75 -24.29
N LEU A 766 -17.14 -38.06 -24.06
CA LEU A 766 -16.19 -38.42 -25.12
C LEU A 766 -16.10 -39.93 -25.36
N GLU A 767 -16.51 -40.72 -24.36
CA GLU A 767 -16.50 -42.17 -24.40
C GLU A 767 -17.77 -42.75 -25.04
N ARG A 768 -17.63 -43.94 -25.64
CA ARG A 768 -18.75 -44.68 -26.22
C ARG A 768 -19.63 -45.24 -25.10
N TYR A 769 -20.93 -45.02 -25.20
CA TYR A 769 -21.90 -45.61 -24.28
C TYR A 769 -22.95 -46.38 -25.08
N LYS A 770 -22.95 -47.72 -24.94
CA LYS A 770 -23.78 -48.65 -25.70
C LYS A 770 -23.77 -48.36 -27.22
N ASP A 771 -24.94 -48.18 -27.83
CA ASP A 771 -25.14 -47.97 -29.28
C ASP A 771 -24.83 -46.55 -29.75
N SER A 772 -24.53 -45.62 -28.83
CA SER A 772 -24.21 -44.25 -29.18
C SER A 772 -22.72 -44.09 -29.47
N ASN A 773 -22.38 -44.09 -30.76
CA ASN A 773 -20.99 -44.05 -31.26
C ASN A 773 -20.46 -42.62 -31.48
N ARG A 774 -21.23 -41.58 -31.09
CA ARG A 774 -20.87 -40.18 -31.28
C ARG A 774 -20.64 -39.49 -29.93
N PRO A 775 -19.58 -38.68 -29.79
CA PRO A 775 -19.40 -37.83 -28.61
C PRO A 775 -20.59 -36.87 -28.49
N ALA A 776 -21.01 -36.64 -27.25
CA ALA A 776 -22.11 -35.73 -26.95
C ALA A 776 -21.57 -34.55 -26.13
N LEU A 777 -21.85 -33.34 -26.60
CA LEU A 777 -21.48 -32.09 -25.96
C LEU A 777 -22.78 -31.38 -25.58
N VAL A 778 -22.89 -30.99 -24.31
CA VAL A 778 -24.01 -30.19 -23.83
C VAL A 778 -23.50 -28.80 -23.53
N MET A 779 -24.12 -27.83 -24.20
CA MET A 779 -23.81 -26.42 -24.09
C MET A 779 -24.91 -25.72 -23.30
N ALA A 780 -24.57 -24.68 -22.54
CA ALA A 780 -25.56 -23.90 -21.80
C ALA A 780 -26.53 -23.16 -22.75
N PRO A 781 -27.85 -23.19 -22.56
CA PRO A 781 -28.81 -22.50 -23.42
C PRO A 781 -28.89 -20.99 -23.17
N ILE A 782 -28.52 -20.54 -21.96
CA ILE A 782 -28.52 -19.15 -21.51
C ILE A 782 -27.26 -18.87 -20.67
N THR A 783 -26.93 -17.60 -20.48
CA THR A 783 -25.93 -17.16 -19.50
C THR A 783 -26.56 -17.08 -18.12
N GLY A 784 -25.89 -17.60 -17.09
CA GLY A 784 -26.36 -17.54 -15.71
C GLY A 784 -25.63 -18.51 -14.79
N THR A 785 -26.08 -18.63 -13.55
CA THR A 785 -25.54 -19.57 -12.56
C THR A 785 -26.27 -20.90 -12.66
N ILE A 786 -25.55 -22.01 -12.57
CA ILE A 786 -26.16 -23.34 -12.38
C ILE A 786 -26.76 -23.37 -10.97
N THR A 787 -28.08 -23.20 -10.86
CA THR A 787 -28.76 -23.06 -9.56
C THR A 787 -29.17 -24.39 -8.95
N ASP A 788 -29.41 -25.40 -9.80
CA ASP A 788 -29.89 -26.69 -9.34
C ASP A 788 -29.49 -27.83 -10.30
N LEU A 789 -29.31 -29.02 -9.74
CA LEU A 789 -29.10 -30.26 -10.46
C LEU A 789 -29.83 -31.40 -9.75
N ASP A 790 -30.96 -31.84 -10.32
CA ASP A 790 -31.66 -33.02 -9.85
C ASP A 790 -30.93 -34.28 -10.33
N ARG A 791 -30.28 -34.97 -9.40
CA ARG A 791 -29.52 -36.20 -9.66
C ARG A 791 -30.39 -37.42 -9.99
N GLN A 792 -31.69 -37.38 -9.73
CA GLN A 792 -32.62 -38.46 -10.08
C GLN A 792 -33.16 -38.28 -11.50
N THR A 793 -33.57 -37.06 -11.86
CA THR A 793 -34.14 -36.76 -13.18
C THR A 793 -33.10 -36.30 -14.21
N GLY A 794 -31.88 -35.98 -13.79
CA GLY A 794 -30.80 -35.53 -14.68
C GLY A 794 -31.01 -34.11 -15.21
N ARG A 795 -31.94 -33.34 -14.61
CA ARG A 795 -32.26 -31.98 -15.02
C ARG A 795 -31.35 -30.97 -14.34
N LEU A 796 -30.71 -30.14 -15.14
CA LEU A 796 -29.87 -29.03 -14.70
C LEU A 796 -30.58 -27.70 -14.97
N THR A 797 -30.65 -26.82 -13.98
CA THR A 797 -31.29 -25.52 -14.10
C THR A 797 -30.25 -24.40 -14.06
N ILE A 798 -30.31 -23.51 -15.03
CA ILE A 798 -29.50 -22.30 -15.11
C ILE A 798 -30.43 -21.10 -14.93
N THR A 799 -30.07 -20.18 -14.05
CA THR A 799 -30.83 -18.94 -13.83
C THR A 799 -29.84 -17.78 -13.70
N TYR A 800 -30.14 -16.65 -14.34
CA TYR A 800 -29.39 -15.43 -14.09
C TYR A 800 -29.83 -14.83 -12.75
N LEU A 801 -29.11 -15.17 -11.68
CA LEU A 801 -29.32 -14.63 -10.33
C LEU A 801 -28.35 -13.47 -10.10
N HIS A 802 -28.67 -12.27 -10.57
CA HIS A 802 -27.90 -11.09 -10.21
C HIS A 802 -28.80 -10.01 -9.64
N LYS A 803 -28.38 -9.40 -8.52
CA LYS A 803 -29.04 -8.23 -7.95
C LYS A 803 -28.46 -7.01 -8.65
N PRO A 804 -29.29 -6.17 -9.30
CA PRO A 804 -28.82 -4.90 -9.84
C PRO A 804 -28.12 -4.06 -8.77
N MET A 805 -27.12 -3.29 -9.18
CA MET A 805 -26.55 -2.27 -8.32
C MET A 805 -27.41 -1.02 -8.43
N GLU A 806 -28.17 -0.75 -7.37
CA GLU A 806 -29.04 0.40 -7.24
C GLU A 806 -28.29 1.57 -6.62
N PHE A 807 -28.40 2.74 -7.24
CA PHE A 807 -27.88 4.00 -6.72
C PHE A 807 -29.06 4.85 -6.28
N LYS A 808 -29.22 5.01 -4.96
CA LYS A 808 -30.26 5.84 -4.37
C LYS A 808 -29.86 7.31 -4.35
N ALA A 809 -30.83 8.21 -4.30
CA ALA A 809 -30.58 9.64 -4.13
C ALA A 809 -29.93 9.94 -2.76
N HIS A 810 -30.38 9.27 -1.69
CA HIS A 810 -30.04 9.51 -0.28
C HIS A 810 -30.34 10.90 0.29
N VAL A 811 -30.78 11.84 -0.55
CA VAL A 811 -31.12 13.20 -0.17
C VAL A 811 -32.42 13.61 -0.85
N ARG A 812 -33.19 14.47 -0.20
CA ARG A 812 -34.24 15.23 -0.87
C ARG A 812 -33.61 16.38 -1.65
N GLY A 813 -33.78 16.42 -2.96
CA GLY A 813 -33.10 17.41 -3.79
C GLY A 813 -33.65 17.53 -5.21
N ILE A 814 -32.95 18.31 -6.02
CA ILE A 814 -33.28 18.54 -7.44
C ILE A 814 -32.11 18.05 -8.29
N VAL A 815 -32.39 17.24 -9.30
CA VAL A 815 -31.40 16.81 -10.29
C VAL A 815 -30.98 18.02 -11.13
N THR A 816 -29.70 18.36 -11.08
CA THR A 816 -29.14 19.53 -11.77
C THR A 816 -28.47 19.19 -13.10
N ALA A 817 -27.87 18.01 -13.19
CA ALA A 817 -27.21 17.51 -14.39
C ALA A 817 -27.40 15.99 -14.49
N VAL A 818 -27.57 15.51 -15.73
CA VAL A 818 -27.63 14.08 -16.06
C VAL A 818 -26.63 13.82 -17.18
N GLN A 819 -25.76 12.85 -16.96
CA GLN A 819 -24.82 12.32 -17.95
C GLN A 819 -25.36 10.96 -18.39
N PRO A 820 -25.91 10.84 -19.61
CA PRO A 820 -26.55 9.61 -20.07
C PRO A 820 -25.63 8.39 -19.90
N GLU A 821 -26.16 7.34 -19.29
CA GLU A 821 -25.46 6.09 -18.95
C GLU A 821 -24.31 6.21 -17.93
N GLU A 822 -23.89 7.42 -17.54
CA GLU A 822 -22.66 7.65 -16.76
C GLU A 822 -22.93 8.13 -15.33
N GLY A 823 -23.97 8.95 -15.11
CA GLY A 823 -24.24 9.49 -13.77
C GLY A 823 -25.14 10.70 -13.74
N LEU A 824 -25.24 11.32 -12.55
CA LEU A 824 -26.04 12.52 -12.30
C LEU A 824 -25.52 13.34 -11.11
N SER A 825 -25.99 14.57 -11.00
CA SER A 825 -25.71 15.48 -9.88
C SER A 825 -27.01 15.97 -9.24
N ILE A 826 -27.15 15.81 -7.92
CA ILE A 826 -28.31 16.23 -7.14
C ILE A 826 -27.93 17.40 -6.25
N ARG A 827 -28.64 18.52 -6.36
CA ARG A 827 -28.50 19.67 -5.46
C ARG A 827 -29.48 19.53 -4.30
N TYR A 828 -29.00 19.72 -3.08
CA TYR A 828 -29.78 19.62 -1.85
C TYR A 828 -29.31 20.65 -0.82
N SER A 829 -30.17 20.98 0.15
CA SER A 829 -29.87 21.93 1.22
C SER A 829 -29.72 21.19 2.54
N GLY A 830 -28.77 21.61 3.38
CA GLY A 830 -28.62 21.02 4.70
C GLY A 830 -27.45 21.59 5.51
N ARG A 831 -27.38 21.17 6.77
CA ARG A 831 -26.32 21.51 7.71
C ARG A 831 -25.36 20.33 7.82
N ARG A 832 -24.08 20.52 7.45
CA ARG A 832 -23.08 19.46 7.40
C ARG A 832 -22.19 19.46 8.63
N LEU A 833 -22.11 18.34 9.34
CA LEU A 833 -21.15 18.09 10.41
C LEU A 833 -20.10 17.09 9.91
N THR A 834 -18.83 17.48 9.99
CA THR A 834 -17.71 16.61 9.64
C THR A 834 -17.35 15.70 10.82
N ALA A 835 -17.16 14.42 10.55
CA ALA A 835 -16.74 13.41 11.51
C ALA A 835 -15.26 13.05 11.33
N ARG A 836 -14.66 12.32 12.28
CA ARG A 836 -13.24 11.94 12.20
C ARG A 836 -13.01 10.71 11.33
N ILE A 837 -13.87 9.70 11.46
CA ILE A 837 -13.82 8.44 10.71
C ILE A 837 -15.22 7.81 10.62
N GLY A 838 -15.49 7.10 9.53
CA GLY A 838 -16.71 6.35 9.30
C GLY A 838 -16.44 5.00 8.64
N PHE A 839 -17.39 4.07 8.76
CA PHE A 839 -17.32 2.72 8.18
C PHE A 839 -18.70 2.34 7.60
N GLY A 840 -18.71 1.50 6.56
CA GLY A 840 -19.93 1.03 5.92
C GLY A 840 -20.31 1.83 4.68
N GLN A 841 -21.53 1.67 4.19
CA GLN A 841 -21.99 2.33 2.97
C GLN A 841 -22.69 3.64 3.27
N VAL A 842 -22.81 4.51 2.27
CA VAL A 842 -23.64 5.72 2.39
C VAL A 842 -25.07 5.33 2.78
N SER A 843 -25.62 5.99 3.79
CA SER A 843 -26.96 5.71 4.29
C SER A 843 -27.72 6.99 4.60
N HIS A 844 -29.03 6.87 4.77
CA HIS A 844 -29.91 7.98 5.13
C HIS A 844 -30.99 7.49 6.09
N GLY A 845 -31.67 8.42 6.75
CA GLY A 845 -32.81 8.10 7.61
C GLY A 845 -33.18 9.24 8.55
N GLU A 846 -34.26 9.04 9.29
CA GLU A 846 -34.68 9.94 10.36
C GLU A 846 -33.82 9.74 11.61
N ILE A 847 -33.40 10.84 12.23
CA ILE A 847 -32.60 10.81 13.45
C ILE A 847 -33.43 10.31 14.64
N ALA A 848 -32.86 9.40 15.41
CA ALA A 848 -33.33 9.04 16.75
C ALA A 848 -32.18 9.08 17.76
N VAL A 849 -32.32 9.91 18.80
CA VAL A 849 -31.33 10.03 19.88
C VAL A 849 -31.61 8.99 20.96
N ILE A 850 -30.65 8.10 21.21
CA ILE A 850 -30.72 7.04 22.23
C ILE A 850 -29.80 7.41 23.39
N ARG A 851 -30.37 7.64 24.57
CA ARG A 851 -29.61 8.10 25.74
C ARG A 851 -29.10 6.97 26.62
N SER A 852 -29.71 5.80 26.53
CA SER A 852 -29.29 4.62 27.28
C SER A 852 -29.60 3.32 26.53
N PRO A 853 -28.85 2.23 26.78
CA PRO A 853 -29.13 0.92 26.18
C PRO A 853 -30.55 0.37 26.46
N LYS A 854 -31.21 0.84 27.52
CA LYS A 854 -32.55 0.39 27.95
C LYS A 854 -33.68 0.96 27.09
N GLU A 855 -33.43 2.05 26.37
CA GLU A 855 -34.42 2.72 25.52
C GLU A 855 -34.74 1.96 24.22
N LEU A 856 -34.05 0.85 23.94
CA LEU A 856 -34.32 0.02 22.75
C LEU A 856 -35.59 -0.84 22.88
N THR A 857 -36.05 -1.09 24.10
CA THR A 857 -37.22 -1.94 24.34
C THR A 857 -38.46 -1.25 23.77
N ASP A 858 -39.10 -1.87 22.77
CA ASP A 858 -40.31 -1.40 22.07
C ASP A 858 -40.15 -0.20 21.11
N ALA A 859 -38.93 0.25 20.81
CA ALA A 859 -38.69 1.32 19.85
C ALA A 859 -38.70 0.83 18.39
N ASP A 860 -39.44 1.50 17.51
CA ASP A 860 -39.30 1.30 16.05
C ASP A 860 -38.05 2.02 15.55
N LEU A 861 -37.01 1.25 15.25
CA LEU A 861 -35.68 1.70 14.81
C LEU A 861 -35.44 1.45 13.33
N LYS A 862 -36.43 0.90 12.63
CA LYS A 862 -36.29 0.54 11.23
C LYS A 862 -36.11 1.81 10.37
N ASP A 863 -35.17 1.77 9.44
CA ASP A 863 -34.88 2.85 8.49
C ASP A 863 -34.44 4.19 9.16
N LYS A 864 -33.99 4.12 10.43
CA LYS A 864 -33.52 5.28 11.22
C LYS A 864 -32.00 5.32 11.36
N VAL A 865 -31.52 6.54 11.58
CA VAL A 865 -30.15 6.84 11.96
C VAL A 865 -30.08 7.13 13.46
N LEU A 866 -29.29 6.36 14.19
CA LEU A 866 -29.27 6.41 15.65
C LEU A 866 -28.10 7.25 16.16
N VAL A 867 -28.38 8.26 17.00
CA VAL A 867 -27.35 9.02 17.71
C VAL A 867 -27.23 8.47 19.12
N LEU A 868 -26.12 7.83 19.44
CA LEU A 868 -25.90 7.28 20.78
C LEU A 868 -25.13 8.28 21.64
N THR A 869 -25.65 8.56 22.84
CA THR A 869 -24.97 9.49 23.76
C THR A 869 -23.84 8.81 24.55
N PHE A 870 -23.64 7.50 24.39
CA PHE A 870 -22.65 6.67 25.09
C PHE A 870 -21.82 5.86 24.09
N ALA A 871 -20.67 5.34 24.54
CA ALA A 871 -19.83 4.46 23.74
C ALA A 871 -20.42 3.03 23.71
N PRO A 872 -20.78 2.48 22.53
CA PRO A 872 -21.38 1.15 22.44
C PRO A 872 -20.33 0.03 22.44
N ASP A 873 -20.75 -1.18 22.80
CA ASP A 873 -19.98 -2.40 22.57
C ASP A 873 -20.41 -3.11 21.26
N THR A 874 -19.66 -4.15 20.88
CA THR A 874 -19.91 -4.93 19.66
C THR A 874 -21.29 -5.60 19.66
N GLY A 875 -21.73 -6.11 20.82
CA GLY A 875 -23.01 -6.79 20.94
C GLY A 875 -24.18 -5.83 20.70
N PHE A 876 -24.06 -4.62 21.24
CA PHE A 876 -25.02 -3.54 21.05
C PHE A 876 -25.11 -3.12 19.58
N LEU A 877 -23.97 -2.88 18.91
CA LEU A 877 -23.96 -2.56 17.48
C LEU A 877 -24.61 -3.65 16.61
N ARG A 878 -24.37 -4.93 16.92
CA ARG A 878 -25.02 -6.05 16.22
C ARG A 878 -26.53 -6.11 16.48
N SER A 879 -26.96 -5.78 17.70
CA SER A 879 -28.39 -5.67 18.03
C SER A 879 -29.08 -4.56 17.24
N LEU A 880 -28.45 -3.39 17.11
CA LEU A 880 -28.97 -2.28 16.31
C LEU A 880 -29.06 -2.62 14.82
N ALA A 881 -28.04 -3.31 14.29
CA ALA A 881 -28.09 -3.82 12.92
C ALA A 881 -29.27 -4.80 12.71
N GLY A 882 -29.57 -5.63 13.71
CA GLY A 882 -30.70 -6.56 13.70
C GLY A 882 -32.08 -5.89 13.76
N SER A 883 -32.19 -4.68 14.31
CA SER A 883 -33.45 -3.93 14.38
C SER A 883 -33.79 -3.17 13.09
N GLY A 884 -32.93 -3.20 12.07
CA GLY A 884 -33.15 -2.54 10.80
C GLY A 884 -32.76 -1.05 10.76
N ALA A 885 -31.96 -0.57 11.71
CA ALA A 885 -31.38 0.76 11.65
C ALA A 885 -30.39 0.87 10.48
N THR A 886 -30.35 2.03 9.82
CA THR A 886 -29.52 2.25 8.61
C THR A 886 -28.16 2.87 8.93
N GLY A 887 -28.02 3.51 10.08
CA GLY A 887 -26.76 4.07 10.54
C GLY A 887 -26.73 4.39 12.03
N VAL A 888 -25.52 4.58 12.56
CA VAL A 888 -25.28 4.94 13.94
C VAL A 888 -24.16 5.98 14.04
N ILE A 889 -24.36 6.97 14.89
CA ILE A 889 -23.46 8.09 15.14
C ILE A 889 -23.07 8.04 16.61
N ILE A 890 -21.77 8.01 16.84
CA ILE A 890 -21.18 7.91 18.18
C ILE A 890 -20.09 8.95 18.34
N TYR A 891 -19.82 9.32 19.59
CA TYR A 891 -18.66 10.17 19.87
C TYR A 891 -17.37 9.34 19.90
N MET A 892 -17.31 8.30 20.71
CA MET A 892 -16.17 7.38 20.76
C MET A 892 -16.61 5.93 20.87
N ILE A 893 -15.71 5.03 20.48
CA ILE A 893 -15.79 3.59 20.70
C ILE A 893 -14.40 3.05 21.03
N LEU A 894 -14.32 2.01 21.86
CA LEU A 894 -13.09 1.25 22.03
C LEU A 894 -12.67 0.61 20.70
N ALA A 895 -11.42 0.81 20.29
CA ALA A 895 -10.90 0.26 19.04
C ALA A 895 -11.03 -1.28 18.98
N GLY A 896 -10.87 -1.99 20.11
CA GLY A 896 -11.10 -3.44 20.17
C GLY A 896 -12.55 -3.86 19.88
N GLN A 897 -13.54 -3.05 20.29
CA GLN A 897 -14.96 -3.28 19.96
C GLN A 897 -15.23 -3.03 18.48
N LEU A 898 -14.62 -1.99 17.89
CA LEU A 898 -14.71 -1.77 16.46
C LEU A 898 -14.15 -2.97 15.66
N VAL A 899 -12.96 -3.46 16.02
CA VAL A 899 -12.33 -4.61 15.36
C VAL A 899 -13.21 -5.85 15.44
N SER A 900 -13.82 -6.09 16.61
CA SER A 900 -14.76 -7.20 16.82
C SER A 900 -16.07 -7.05 16.02
N TYR A 901 -16.49 -5.82 15.76
CA TYR A 901 -17.65 -5.51 14.91
C TYR A 901 -17.33 -5.70 13.41
N LEU A 902 -16.19 -5.18 12.95
CA LEU A 902 -15.74 -5.29 11.56
C LEU A 902 -15.31 -6.71 11.19
N GLY A 903 -14.80 -7.48 12.15
CA GLY A 903 -14.25 -8.83 11.93
C GLY A 903 -12.83 -8.85 11.38
N PHE A 904 -12.17 -7.69 11.26
CA PHE A 904 -10.78 -7.56 10.82
C PHE A 904 -10.14 -6.30 11.43
N GLU A 905 -8.80 -6.26 11.45
CA GLU A 905 -8.03 -5.10 11.90
C GLU A 905 -8.00 -4.00 10.83
N PRO A 906 -8.45 -2.77 11.11
CA PRO A 906 -8.28 -1.64 10.21
C PRO A 906 -6.79 -1.39 9.92
N GLY A 907 -6.42 -1.28 8.65
CA GLY A 907 -5.04 -0.98 8.22
C GLY A 907 -4.86 0.50 7.90
N VAL A 908 -4.33 0.79 6.71
CA VAL A 908 -4.36 2.15 6.14
C VAL A 908 -5.82 2.61 6.02
N ILE A 909 -6.14 3.79 6.58
CA ILE A 909 -7.53 4.26 6.66
C ILE A 909 -7.97 4.81 5.29
N ASN A 910 -8.63 3.92 4.53
CA ASN A 910 -9.49 4.21 3.38
C ASN A 910 -10.79 3.41 3.56
N THR A 911 -11.79 4.01 4.17
CA THR A 911 -13.03 3.35 4.65
C THR A 911 -14.26 3.92 3.95
N GLY A 912 -15.44 3.35 4.22
CA GLY A 912 -16.71 3.77 3.60
C GLY A 912 -17.17 2.87 2.46
N PHE A 913 -16.56 1.69 2.33
CA PHE A 913 -16.89 0.67 1.32
C PHE A 913 -17.06 -0.72 1.94
N GLU A 914 -16.96 -0.82 3.26
CA GLU A 914 -17.16 -2.06 3.98
C GLU A 914 -18.59 -2.54 3.82
N SER A 915 -18.77 -3.85 3.57
CA SER A 915 -20.09 -4.47 3.52
C SER A 915 -20.56 -4.85 4.92
N ILE A 916 -20.87 -3.84 5.74
CA ILE A 916 -21.42 -3.99 7.09
C ILE A 916 -22.90 -3.60 7.12
N PRO A 917 -23.72 -4.24 7.96
CA PRO A 917 -25.17 -4.05 7.97
C PRO A 917 -25.63 -2.71 8.58
N LEU A 918 -24.76 -2.02 9.33
CA LEU A 918 -25.06 -0.75 9.97
C LEU A 918 -23.89 0.21 9.73
N THR A 919 -24.15 1.32 9.05
CA THR A 919 -23.14 2.36 8.81
C THR A 919 -22.77 3.04 10.12
N LEU A 920 -21.47 3.20 10.39
CA LEU A 920 -20.95 3.74 11.64
C LEU A 920 -20.21 5.05 11.38
N LEU A 921 -20.55 6.10 12.13
CA LEU A 921 -19.87 7.40 12.08
C LEU A 921 -19.33 7.78 13.47
N ILE A 922 -18.03 8.11 13.55
CA ILE A 922 -17.31 8.39 14.79
C ILE A 922 -16.84 9.85 14.82
N LEU A 923 -17.35 10.63 15.79
CA LEU A 923 -17.14 12.08 15.87
C LEU A 923 -15.87 12.48 16.65
N GLY A 924 -15.50 11.77 17.71
CA GLY A 924 -14.41 12.12 18.63
C GLY A 924 -13.13 11.30 18.45
N GLY A 925 -13.24 10.03 18.06
CA GLY A 925 -12.12 9.10 17.90
C GLY A 925 -12.33 7.82 18.69
N PHE A 926 -11.24 7.26 19.24
CA PHE A 926 -11.27 5.98 19.92
C PHE A 926 -11.12 6.13 21.44
N GLY A 927 -11.99 5.47 22.20
CA GLY A 927 -12.08 5.59 23.66
C GLY A 927 -13.50 5.32 24.19
N GLU A 928 -13.73 5.66 25.45
CA GLU A 928 -15.00 5.38 26.16
C GLU A 928 -15.83 6.64 26.46
N GLN A 929 -15.39 7.80 26.00
CA GLN A 929 -16.04 9.05 26.35
C GLN A 929 -17.44 9.14 25.74
N ALA A 930 -18.42 9.50 26.58
CA ALA A 930 -19.78 9.82 26.17
C ALA A 930 -19.82 11.09 25.29
N MET A 931 -20.87 11.22 24.47
CA MET A 931 -21.05 12.38 23.62
C MET A 931 -21.22 13.66 24.45
N PRO A 932 -20.45 14.73 24.19
CA PRO A 932 -20.60 15.99 24.92
C PRO A 932 -22.02 16.57 24.76
N PRO A 933 -22.64 17.17 25.79
CA PRO A 933 -23.99 17.72 25.71
C PRO A 933 -24.21 18.69 24.55
N ARG A 934 -23.24 19.59 24.30
CA ARG A 934 -23.28 20.55 23.19
C ARG A 934 -23.38 19.89 21.81
N MET A 935 -22.85 18.68 21.65
CA MET A 935 -22.92 17.91 20.40
C MET A 935 -24.25 17.17 20.28
N ILE A 936 -24.80 16.67 21.39
CA ILE A 936 -26.14 16.07 21.43
C ILE A 936 -27.18 17.10 20.97
N ASP A 937 -27.06 18.36 21.41
CA ASP A 937 -27.97 19.46 21.05
C ASP A 937 -28.00 19.79 19.54
N LEU A 938 -27.01 19.32 18.77
CA LEU A 938 -26.98 19.48 17.31
C LEU A 938 -27.99 18.59 16.58
N PHE A 939 -28.40 17.49 17.22
CA PHE A 939 -29.26 16.46 16.65
C PHE A 939 -30.68 16.55 17.21
N LYS A 940 -31.67 16.61 16.31
CA LYS A 940 -33.09 16.61 16.69
C LYS A 940 -33.74 15.32 16.21
N THR A 941 -34.38 14.58 17.13
CA THR A 941 -35.21 13.43 16.77
C THR A 941 -36.29 13.88 15.77
N GLY A 942 -36.48 13.14 14.67
CA GLY A 942 -37.41 13.55 13.60
C GLY A 942 -36.76 14.23 12.40
N GLU A 943 -35.51 14.68 12.52
CA GLU A 943 -34.79 15.33 11.42
C GLU A 943 -34.23 14.30 10.45
N ASN A 944 -34.36 14.54 9.14
CA ASN A 944 -33.78 13.65 8.13
C ASN A 944 -32.27 13.90 8.01
N CYS A 945 -31.54 12.86 7.66
CA CYS A 945 -30.10 12.99 7.44
C CYS A 945 -29.55 12.06 6.36
N LEU A 946 -28.41 12.48 5.82
CA LEU A 946 -27.49 11.69 5.00
C LEU A 946 -26.23 11.42 5.83
N ILE A 947 -25.78 10.17 5.89
CA ILE A 947 -24.46 9.79 6.40
C ILE A 947 -23.58 9.34 5.23
N ASP A 948 -22.45 10.02 5.07
CA ASP A 948 -21.37 9.58 4.20
C ASP A 948 -20.17 9.13 5.05
N PRO A 949 -19.91 7.80 5.15
CA PRO A 949 -18.84 7.27 5.98
C PRO A 949 -17.46 7.31 5.31
N HIS A 950 -17.34 7.78 4.06
CA HIS A 950 -16.08 7.72 3.33
C HIS A 950 -14.98 8.51 4.04
N THR A 951 -13.93 7.80 4.46
CA THR A 951 -12.78 8.40 5.15
C THR A 951 -11.50 8.03 4.44
N ARG A 952 -10.67 9.03 4.16
CA ARG A 952 -9.30 8.87 3.70
C ARG A 952 -8.41 9.83 4.47
N ILE A 953 -7.46 9.31 5.24
CA ILE A 953 -6.63 10.13 6.14
C ILE A 953 -5.36 10.67 5.51
N ARG A 954 -4.92 10.08 4.39
CA ARG A 954 -3.66 10.39 3.71
C ARG A 954 -3.93 10.49 2.22
N ALA A 955 -3.27 11.43 1.53
CA ALA A 955 -3.29 11.51 0.06
C ALA A 955 -4.70 11.72 -0.54
N GLY A 956 -5.11 12.99 -0.72
CA GLY A 956 -6.48 13.32 -1.14
C GLY A 956 -7.46 13.16 0.02
N VAL A 957 -7.16 13.79 1.16
CA VAL A 957 -7.91 13.64 2.42
C VAL A 957 -9.41 13.85 2.20
N VAL A 958 -10.19 12.84 2.55
CA VAL A 958 -11.65 12.88 2.59
C VAL A 958 -12.09 12.65 4.03
N ARG A 959 -12.94 13.54 4.54
CA ARG A 959 -13.54 13.38 5.84
C ARG A 959 -15.00 12.95 5.70
N PRO A 960 -15.42 11.96 6.49
CA PRO A 960 -16.79 11.51 6.51
C PRO A 960 -17.66 12.61 7.13
N PHE A 961 -18.96 12.58 6.85
CA PHE A 961 -19.85 13.61 7.33
C PHE A 961 -21.27 13.09 7.52
N ILE A 962 -22.01 13.83 8.34
CA ILE A 962 -23.47 13.80 8.34
C ILE A 962 -23.99 15.13 7.82
N CYS A 963 -25.01 15.09 6.96
CA CYS A 963 -25.78 16.25 6.58
C CYS A 963 -27.21 16.13 7.11
N LEU A 964 -27.63 17.10 7.92
CA LEU A 964 -28.99 17.23 8.43
C LEU A 964 -29.81 18.05 7.41
N THR A 965 -30.88 17.47 6.88
CA THR A 965 -31.63 17.98 5.71
C THR A 965 -33.08 18.28 6.01
#